data_AF-A0A928Y329-F1
#
_entry.id   AF-A0A928Y329-F1
#
_cell.length_a   1.000
_cell.length_b   1.000
_cell.length_c   1.000
_cell.angle_alpha   90.00
_cell.angle_beta   90.00
_cell.angle_gamma   90.00
#
_symmetry.space_group_name_H-M   'P 1'
#
loop_
_entity.id
_entity.type
_entity.pdbx_description
1 polymer ?
#
loop_
_entity_poly.entity_id
_entity_poly.type
_entity_poly.pdbx_seq_one_letter_code
_entity_poly.pdbx_strand_id
1 'polypeptide(L)'
;MTRDDAPVRALAFYLPQFHRVPENDAWWGEGFTEWTNVRRAVPQFAGHEQPKLPGELGWYDLTDPAVAFAQAGLARAHGIFGFCYYFYWFNGRRLLERPLEAMLARGTPDFPFCVCWANENWTRRWDGLDHEVLLEQRYSRDDSARVFEAFLRLFRDPRYVRVAGRPVLLVYKAPLIPEIAATTAMWRKQARAAGEADPYLVACETGDLTAAMRDAFDAVVEFPPHGHRAVWMNAQVAGLAPDFTGIVTSYRAQVIQSVRRDVDAHKTLRCVFPSWDNTARRGARGTVFTGSSPELFGWWVERMVIDTRRRLSGDERLLFVNAWNEWAEGCCLEPDARYGRAYLEAFRDGLAEGSRANAPSLERPAWSAVERDASEAIATGALTVRRFGSPPARGASGVSVVMPVYNHERFVARALASVAAQSALPRELVVVDDGSSDGSAGVVERFALDAPFPVTLARQSNHGAHVAINRGLALASCETLALINSDDAYERDRLARLAHALGPSSMLAWSGVSFVDEDDRPAANPATEALAASIRTVRTPDERIEALTRTNLAVSSGNLVFRRSLLDMIGAFAALEVCHDWDFVLAASAVTGIAVVPEPLYRYRIHGANTFVSRHLAGQVEVERVLRRFLARIGEHPALDERGRQRLRGALADRGLAHLWPA
;
A
#
# COMPACT_ATOMS: atom_id res chain seq x y z
N MET A 1 -9.98 -23.24 -17.59
CA MET A 1 -8.55 -22.90 -17.63
C MET A 1 -8.06 -22.79 -16.20
N THR A 2 -7.15 -23.68 -15.80
CA THR A 2 -6.56 -23.75 -14.47
C THR A 2 -5.83 -22.44 -14.17
N ARG A 3 -6.28 -21.69 -13.16
CA ARG A 3 -5.51 -20.54 -12.63
C ARG A 3 -4.22 -21.10 -12.04
N ASP A 4 -3.11 -20.53 -12.49
CA ASP A 4 -1.76 -20.83 -12.01
C ASP A 4 -1.57 -20.22 -10.62
N ASP A 5 -1.54 -21.08 -9.60
CA ASP A 5 -1.45 -20.75 -8.16
C ASP A 5 0.00 -20.58 -7.66
N ALA A 6 1.01 -20.52 -8.54
CA ALA A 6 2.40 -20.35 -8.11
C ALA A 6 2.60 -19.07 -7.26
N PRO A 7 3.20 -19.16 -6.05
CA PRO A 7 3.37 -18.02 -5.17
C PRO A 7 4.43 -17.03 -5.70
N VAL A 8 4.31 -15.75 -5.31
CA VAL A 8 5.37 -14.77 -5.56
C VAL A 8 6.57 -15.09 -4.67
N ARG A 9 7.77 -15.19 -5.26
CA ARG A 9 9.03 -15.41 -4.55
C ARG A 9 9.76 -14.08 -4.35
N ALA A 10 9.93 -13.66 -3.10
CA ALA A 10 10.61 -12.42 -2.75
C ALA A 10 12.13 -12.59 -2.60
N LEU A 11 12.92 -11.78 -3.30
CA LEU A 11 14.39 -11.77 -3.20
C LEU A 11 14.88 -10.45 -2.62
N ALA A 12 15.69 -10.49 -1.57
CA ALA A 12 16.26 -9.28 -0.97
C ALA A 12 17.70 -9.06 -1.43
N PHE A 13 18.03 -7.85 -1.91
CA PHE A 13 19.42 -7.47 -2.14
C PHE A 13 20.21 -7.55 -0.83
N TYR A 14 21.42 -8.09 -0.89
CA TYR A 14 22.22 -8.39 0.30
C TYR A 14 23.63 -7.82 0.15
N LEU A 15 23.96 -6.89 1.05
CA LEU A 15 25.25 -6.22 1.10
C LEU A 15 26.25 -7.03 1.96
N PRO A 16 27.37 -7.49 1.38
CA PRO A 16 28.35 -8.26 2.14
C PRO A 16 29.28 -7.40 3.01
N GLN A 17 29.21 -6.06 2.96
CA GLN A 17 30.24 -5.14 3.50
C GLN A 17 30.27 -4.97 5.05
N PHE A 18 29.58 -5.82 5.81
CA PHE A 18 29.65 -5.84 7.28
C PHE A 18 30.70 -6.84 7.79
N HIS A 19 31.89 -6.81 7.18
CA HIS A 19 33.08 -7.49 7.64
C HIS A 19 34.31 -6.73 7.15
N ARG A 20 35.43 -6.81 7.87
CA ARG A 20 36.66 -6.10 7.50
C ARG A 20 37.30 -6.72 6.27
N VAL A 21 37.90 -5.92 5.40
CA VAL A 21 38.82 -6.42 4.37
C VAL A 21 40.06 -5.52 4.34
N PRO A 22 41.26 -6.05 4.03
CA PRO A 22 42.50 -5.28 4.04
C PRO A 22 42.42 -4.01 3.20
N GLU A 23 41.72 -4.07 2.07
CA GLU A 23 41.51 -2.96 1.16
C GLU A 23 40.72 -1.82 1.81
N ASN A 24 39.61 -2.15 2.47
CA ASN A 24 38.80 -1.15 3.15
C ASN A 24 39.53 -0.53 4.35
N ASP A 25 40.29 -1.34 5.09
CA ASP A 25 41.13 -0.83 6.18
C ASP A 25 42.19 0.15 5.65
N ALA A 26 42.79 -0.14 4.50
CA ALA A 26 43.78 0.73 3.85
C ALA A 26 43.15 2.01 3.27
N TRP A 27 41.93 1.94 2.74
CA TRP A 27 41.29 3.08 2.05
C TRP A 27 40.52 4.01 2.98
N TRP A 28 39.92 3.47 4.05
CA TRP A 28 38.96 4.19 4.89
C TRP A 28 39.36 4.26 6.37
N GLY A 29 40.44 3.57 6.75
CA GLY A 29 40.99 3.52 8.10
C GLY A 29 40.79 2.15 8.76
N GLU A 30 41.67 1.85 9.71
CA GLU A 30 41.70 0.55 10.39
C GLU A 30 40.36 0.20 11.05
N GLY A 31 39.84 -1.00 10.76
CA GLY A 31 38.59 -1.48 11.35
C GLY A 31 37.34 -1.10 10.55
N PHE A 32 37.48 -0.61 9.32
CA PHE A 32 36.35 -0.12 8.56
C PHE A 32 35.38 -1.24 8.15
N THR A 33 34.11 -1.00 8.44
CA THR A 33 32.95 -1.67 7.86
C THR A 33 31.87 -0.61 7.63
N GLU A 34 30.76 -0.97 6.97
CA GLU A 34 29.65 -0.03 6.83
C GLU A 34 29.08 0.46 8.17
N TRP A 35 29.26 -0.30 9.25
CA TRP A 35 28.90 0.15 10.61
C TRP A 35 29.64 1.41 11.05
N THR A 36 30.86 1.66 10.54
CA THR A 36 31.63 2.87 10.84
C THR A 36 30.87 4.12 10.38
N ASN A 37 30.23 4.07 9.21
CA ASN A 37 29.43 5.17 8.67
C ASN A 37 28.14 5.35 9.48
N VAL A 38 27.43 4.25 9.73
CA VAL A 38 26.15 4.27 10.48
C VAL A 38 26.36 4.85 11.88
N ARG A 39 27.40 4.46 12.61
CA ARG A 39 27.71 4.96 13.96
C ARG A 39 28.04 6.46 14.01
N ARG A 40 28.57 7.01 12.92
CA ARG A 40 28.98 8.42 12.83
C ARG A 40 27.87 9.32 12.32
N ALA A 41 26.78 8.75 11.80
CA ALA A 41 25.67 9.52 11.27
C ALA A 41 25.00 10.35 12.37
N VAL A 42 24.60 11.57 12.02
CA VAL A 42 23.95 12.51 12.94
C VAL A 42 22.70 13.10 12.30
N PRO A 43 21.65 13.42 13.08
CA PRO A 43 20.44 14.04 12.57
C PRO A 43 20.74 15.34 11.82
N GLN A 44 20.11 15.50 10.65
CA GLN A 44 20.18 16.70 9.83
C GLN A 44 18.95 17.61 9.96
N PHE A 45 17.89 17.15 10.61
CA PHE A 45 16.67 17.92 10.88
C PHE A 45 15.91 17.33 12.08
N ALA A 46 14.92 18.05 12.61
CA ALA A 46 14.14 17.59 13.77
C ALA A 46 13.37 16.30 13.43
N GLY A 47 13.51 15.27 14.26
CA GLY A 47 12.89 13.96 14.05
C GLY A 47 13.58 13.07 13.01
N HIS A 48 14.73 13.49 12.47
CA HIS A 48 15.56 12.66 11.60
C HIS A 48 16.25 11.55 12.40
N GLU A 49 15.97 10.29 12.05
CA GLU A 49 16.48 9.09 12.74
C GLU A 49 17.91 8.76 12.31
N GLN A 50 18.88 9.50 12.83
CA GLN A 50 20.30 9.17 12.73
C GLN A 50 21.00 9.31 14.11
N PRO A 51 21.96 8.45 14.45
CA PRO A 51 22.30 7.21 13.75
C PRO A 51 21.15 6.20 13.83
N LYS A 52 20.87 5.50 12.72
CA LYS A 52 19.91 4.39 12.73
C LYS A 52 20.53 3.20 13.48
N LEU A 53 19.90 2.76 14.57
CA LEU A 53 20.45 1.74 15.45
C LEU A 53 19.92 0.34 15.09
N PRO A 54 20.78 -0.70 15.03
CA PRO A 54 20.33 -2.06 14.78
C PRO A 54 19.50 -2.61 15.95
N GLY A 55 18.54 -3.46 15.63
CA GLY A 55 17.69 -4.16 16.59
C GLY A 55 18.35 -5.44 17.10
N GLU A 56 17.60 -6.55 17.05
CA GLU A 56 18.00 -7.83 17.67
C GLU A 56 19.25 -8.50 17.10
N LEU A 57 19.66 -8.15 15.87
CA LEU A 57 20.88 -8.67 15.25
C LEU A 57 22.13 -7.89 15.66
N GLY A 58 21.96 -6.70 16.25
CA GLY A 58 23.06 -5.87 16.73
C GLY A 58 24.06 -5.43 15.65
N TRP A 59 25.25 -5.03 16.10
CA TRP A 59 26.36 -4.60 15.24
C TRP A 59 27.20 -5.82 14.82
N TYR A 60 26.66 -6.63 13.92
CA TYR A 60 27.22 -7.94 13.58
C TYR A 60 28.45 -7.91 12.66
N ASP A 61 29.18 -9.02 12.60
CA ASP A 61 30.18 -9.33 11.57
C ASP A 61 29.67 -10.48 10.70
N LEU A 62 29.63 -10.31 9.38
CA LEU A 62 29.12 -11.31 8.44
C LEU A 62 30.02 -12.54 8.25
N THR A 63 31.19 -12.56 8.86
CA THR A 63 32.01 -13.78 8.97
C THR A 63 31.56 -14.69 10.11
N ASP A 64 30.73 -14.19 11.03
CA ASP A 64 30.12 -15.02 12.07
C ASP A 64 29.00 -15.89 11.48
N PRO A 65 29.12 -17.23 11.50
CA PRO A 65 28.06 -18.12 11.03
C PRO A 65 26.73 -17.89 11.73
N ALA A 66 26.72 -17.54 13.02
CA ALA A 66 25.49 -17.35 13.79
C ALA A 66 24.62 -16.23 13.20
N VAL A 67 25.25 -15.18 12.68
CA VAL A 67 24.58 -14.05 12.02
C VAL A 67 23.89 -14.52 10.73
N ALA A 68 24.59 -15.32 9.91
CA ALA A 68 24.00 -15.87 8.68
C ALA A 68 22.78 -16.76 8.99
N PHE A 69 22.85 -17.60 10.03
CA PHE A 69 21.69 -18.40 10.48
C PHE A 69 20.54 -17.53 10.97
N ALA A 70 20.82 -16.51 11.78
CA ALA A 70 19.82 -15.61 12.31
C ALA A 70 19.12 -14.82 11.19
N GLN A 71 19.88 -14.25 10.26
CA GLN A 71 19.35 -13.53 9.10
C GLN A 71 18.50 -14.43 8.20
N ALA A 72 19.00 -15.61 7.84
CA ALA A 72 18.24 -16.56 7.01
C ALA A 72 16.95 -17.03 7.69
N GLY A 73 17.00 -17.31 8.99
CA GLY A 73 15.83 -17.68 9.78
C GLY A 73 14.79 -16.57 9.84
N LEU A 74 15.24 -15.34 10.08
CA LEU A 74 14.38 -14.16 10.14
C LEU A 74 13.74 -13.84 8.78
N ALA A 75 14.54 -13.88 7.71
CA ALA A 75 14.10 -13.67 6.34
C ALA A 75 13.02 -14.69 5.95
N ARG A 76 13.27 -15.98 6.21
CA ARG A 76 12.33 -17.07 5.94
C ARG A 76 11.01 -16.91 6.71
N ALA A 77 11.09 -16.54 7.99
CA ALA A 77 9.91 -16.33 8.84
C ALA A 77 8.98 -15.19 8.36
N HIS A 78 9.50 -14.27 7.54
CA HIS A 78 8.77 -13.10 7.04
C HIS A 78 8.58 -13.12 5.52
N GLY A 79 8.70 -14.29 4.89
CA GLY A 79 8.32 -14.50 3.48
C GLY A 79 9.40 -14.11 2.45
N ILE A 80 10.63 -13.79 2.87
CA ILE A 80 11.75 -13.66 1.94
C ILE A 80 12.17 -15.07 1.50
N PHE A 81 12.14 -15.29 0.19
CA PHE A 81 12.48 -16.57 -0.42
C PHE A 81 13.99 -16.79 -0.50
N GLY A 82 14.77 -15.73 -0.74
CA GLY A 82 16.22 -15.84 -0.85
C GLY A 82 16.94 -14.50 -0.89
N PHE A 83 18.27 -14.54 -0.82
CA PHE A 83 19.13 -13.35 -0.91
C PHE A 83 19.79 -13.20 -2.27
N CYS A 84 19.83 -11.97 -2.77
CA CYS A 84 20.58 -11.58 -3.95
C CYS A 84 21.87 -10.88 -3.51
N TYR A 85 22.97 -11.64 -3.41
CA TYR A 85 24.25 -11.12 -2.95
C TYR A 85 24.89 -10.21 -4.00
N TYR A 86 25.40 -9.06 -3.59
CA TYR A 86 26.34 -8.33 -4.44
C TYR A 86 27.61 -9.14 -4.65
N PHE A 87 27.95 -9.32 -5.92
CA PHE A 87 29.13 -10.04 -6.36
C PHE A 87 30.12 -9.03 -6.95
N TYR A 88 31.22 -8.78 -6.25
CA TYR A 88 32.27 -7.86 -6.69
C TYR A 88 33.41 -8.59 -7.40
N TRP A 89 33.65 -8.24 -8.65
CA TRP A 89 34.73 -8.79 -9.46
C TRP A 89 35.44 -7.64 -10.15
N PHE A 90 36.77 -7.67 -10.09
CA PHE A 90 37.67 -6.67 -10.68
C PHE A 90 38.77 -7.38 -11.44
N ASN A 91 38.46 -7.78 -12.68
CA ASN A 91 39.38 -8.42 -13.62
C ASN A 91 40.16 -9.65 -13.11
N GLY A 92 39.57 -10.46 -12.24
CA GLY A 92 40.22 -11.60 -11.59
C GLY A 92 40.35 -11.51 -10.09
N ARG A 93 40.18 -10.31 -9.54
CA ARG A 93 40.21 -10.07 -8.10
C ARG A 93 38.79 -10.01 -7.57
N ARG A 94 38.53 -10.72 -6.47
CA ARG A 94 37.29 -10.67 -5.70
C ARG A 94 37.48 -9.72 -4.52
N LEU A 95 36.40 -9.05 -4.12
CA LEU A 95 36.32 -8.28 -2.88
C LEU A 95 35.00 -8.60 -2.17
N LEU A 96 34.99 -8.45 -0.85
CA LEU A 96 33.83 -8.70 0.02
C LEU A 96 33.20 -10.11 -0.15
N GLU A 97 33.94 -11.07 -0.69
CA GLU A 97 33.41 -12.39 -1.05
C GLU A 97 33.23 -13.31 0.16
N ARG A 98 33.91 -13.04 1.27
CA ARG A 98 34.03 -13.95 2.42
C ARG A 98 32.68 -14.46 2.96
N PRO A 99 31.62 -13.64 3.13
CA PRO A 99 30.34 -14.13 3.64
C PRO A 99 29.70 -15.17 2.71
N LEU A 100 29.71 -14.91 1.39
CA LEU A 100 29.18 -15.83 0.39
C LEU A 100 30.04 -17.11 0.31
N GLU A 101 31.36 -16.97 0.23
CA GLU A 101 32.27 -18.13 0.16
C GLU A 101 32.20 -19.00 1.40
N ALA A 102 32.09 -18.40 2.60
CA ALA A 102 31.94 -19.14 3.84
C ALA A 102 30.61 -19.92 3.89
N MET A 103 29.52 -19.32 3.40
CA MET A 103 28.21 -19.96 3.30
C MET A 103 28.21 -21.12 2.28
N LEU A 104 28.91 -20.98 1.16
CA LEU A 104 29.11 -22.03 0.17
C LEU A 104 29.94 -23.19 0.74
N ALA A 105 31.09 -22.88 1.34
CA ALA A 105 32.00 -23.87 1.91
C ALA A 105 31.34 -24.67 3.05
N ARG A 106 30.51 -24.01 3.85
CA ARG A 106 29.79 -24.63 4.96
C ARG A 106 28.53 -25.38 4.53
N GLY A 107 27.97 -25.07 3.36
CA GLY A 107 26.69 -25.61 2.90
C GLY A 107 25.47 -25.17 3.75
N THR A 108 25.64 -24.20 4.65
CA THR A 108 24.59 -23.71 5.55
C THR A 108 24.69 -22.20 5.80
N PRO A 109 23.57 -21.50 6.13
CA PRO A 109 22.21 -22.02 6.26
C PRO A 109 21.66 -22.54 4.92
N ASP A 110 20.70 -23.46 5.00
CA ASP A 110 19.92 -23.86 3.83
C ASP A 110 18.94 -22.73 3.49
N PHE A 111 19.41 -21.75 2.72
CA PHE A 111 18.62 -20.59 2.31
C PHE A 111 18.95 -20.25 0.85
N PRO A 112 17.92 -20.07 -0.01
CA PRO A 112 18.15 -19.79 -1.41
C PRO A 112 18.93 -18.49 -1.65
N PHE A 113 19.76 -18.49 -2.68
CA PHE A 113 20.50 -17.28 -3.06
C PHE A 113 20.72 -17.16 -4.57
N CYS A 114 20.90 -15.93 -5.04
CA CYS A 114 21.46 -15.62 -6.36
C CYS A 114 22.48 -14.48 -6.21
N VAL A 115 23.04 -14.03 -7.34
CA VAL A 115 24.00 -12.92 -7.32
C VAL A 115 23.62 -11.80 -8.27
N CYS A 116 23.96 -10.57 -7.86
CA CYS A 116 24.00 -9.38 -8.69
C CYS A 116 25.45 -8.94 -8.88
N TRP A 117 25.95 -8.99 -10.11
CA TRP A 117 27.28 -8.50 -10.42
C TRP A 117 27.31 -6.98 -10.32
N ALA A 118 27.93 -6.48 -9.23
CA ALA A 118 28.21 -5.07 -9.02
C ALA A 118 29.43 -4.68 -9.87
N ASN A 119 29.16 -4.38 -11.15
CA ASN A 119 30.18 -4.27 -12.19
C ASN A 119 30.70 -2.83 -12.42
N GLU A 120 30.48 -1.91 -11.49
CA GLU A 120 31.05 -0.56 -11.59
C GLU A 120 32.44 -0.46 -10.97
N ASN A 121 33.14 0.64 -11.28
CA ASN A 121 34.41 0.96 -10.61
C ASN A 121 34.19 1.12 -9.11
N TRP A 122 35.19 0.72 -8.32
CA TRP A 122 35.24 1.08 -6.92
C TRP A 122 35.91 2.45 -6.78
N THR A 123 35.20 3.46 -6.29
CA THR A 123 35.71 4.85 -6.19
C THR A 123 35.73 5.35 -4.74
N ARG A 124 36.55 6.37 -4.46
CA ARG A 124 36.66 6.97 -3.11
C ARG A 124 35.47 7.87 -2.73
N ARG A 125 34.67 8.32 -3.71
CA ARG A 125 33.39 8.98 -3.44
C ARG A 125 32.24 8.05 -3.79
N TRP A 126 31.34 7.84 -2.85
CA TRP A 126 30.10 7.07 -2.99
C TRP A 126 29.07 7.72 -3.95
N ASP A 127 29.50 8.64 -4.82
CA ASP A 127 28.69 9.40 -5.77
C ASP A 127 28.73 8.86 -7.22
N GLY A 128 29.49 7.79 -7.48
CA GLY A 128 29.56 7.15 -8.79
C GLY A 128 30.24 7.98 -9.87
N LEU A 129 30.93 9.06 -9.50
CA LEU A 129 31.71 9.90 -10.42
C LEU A 129 33.20 9.53 -10.31
N ASP A 130 33.81 9.16 -11.44
CA ASP A 130 35.14 8.52 -11.60
C ASP A 130 36.37 9.41 -11.30
N HIS A 131 36.30 10.34 -10.34
CA HIS A 131 37.41 11.27 -10.12
C HIS A 131 38.56 10.69 -9.27
N GLU A 132 38.33 9.62 -8.49
CA GLU A 132 39.38 8.86 -7.78
C GLU A 132 39.00 7.37 -7.67
N VAL A 133 39.38 6.58 -8.68
CA VAL A 133 39.15 5.13 -8.75
C VAL A 133 40.14 4.40 -7.82
N LEU A 134 39.61 3.64 -6.85
CA LEU A 134 40.37 2.76 -5.96
C LEU A 134 40.63 1.40 -6.62
N LEU A 135 39.66 0.89 -7.37
CA LEU A 135 39.79 -0.33 -8.15
C LEU A 135 38.94 -0.24 -9.43
N GLU A 136 39.59 -0.42 -10.57
CA GLU A 136 38.96 -0.29 -11.91
C GLU A 136 38.34 -1.62 -12.35
N GLN A 137 37.16 -1.56 -12.99
CA GLN A 137 36.57 -2.67 -13.72
C GLN A 137 36.73 -2.45 -15.23
N ARG A 138 37.62 -3.23 -15.86
CA ARG A 138 37.83 -3.19 -17.32
C ARG A 138 37.01 -4.26 -18.03
N TYR A 139 36.48 -3.95 -19.20
CA TYR A 139 35.70 -4.92 -19.96
C TYR A 139 36.47 -5.45 -21.15
N SER A 140 36.62 -6.78 -21.20
CA SER A 140 37.12 -7.50 -22.37
C SER A 140 36.37 -8.82 -22.49
N ARG A 141 36.38 -9.42 -23.69
CA ARG A 141 35.76 -10.73 -23.90
C ARG A 141 36.35 -11.81 -22.99
N ASP A 142 37.66 -11.78 -22.80
CA ASP A 142 38.37 -12.72 -21.94
C ASP A 142 38.00 -12.54 -20.47
N ASP A 143 37.87 -11.30 -19.99
CA ASP A 143 37.42 -11.06 -18.61
C ASP A 143 35.96 -11.45 -18.42
N SER A 144 35.09 -11.13 -19.38
CA SER A 144 33.68 -11.56 -19.39
C SER A 144 33.57 -13.09 -19.35
N ALA A 145 34.48 -13.82 -20.00
CA ALA A 145 34.55 -15.28 -19.90
C ALA A 145 35.01 -15.73 -18.50
N ARG A 146 36.04 -15.10 -17.94
CA ARG A 146 36.58 -15.44 -16.61
C ARG A 146 35.59 -15.18 -15.47
N VAL A 147 34.88 -14.05 -15.48
CA VAL A 147 33.86 -13.77 -14.47
C VAL A 147 32.71 -14.78 -14.59
N PHE A 148 32.40 -15.23 -15.80
CA PHE A 148 31.36 -16.24 -16.01
C PHE A 148 31.72 -17.61 -15.44
N GLU A 149 33.00 -18.03 -15.53
CA GLU A 149 33.47 -19.24 -14.84
C GLU A 149 33.26 -19.15 -13.32
N ALA A 150 33.43 -17.96 -12.74
CA ALA A 150 33.14 -17.74 -11.33
C ALA A 150 31.63 -17.89 -11.02
N PHE A 151 30.74 -17.44 -11.93
CA PHE A 151 29.30 -17.65 -11.80
C PHE A 151 28.91 -19.13 -11.96
N LEU A 152 29.50 -19.85 -12.91
CA LEU A 152 29.21 -21.28 -13.13
C LEU A 152 29.48 -22.12 -11.88
N ARG A 153 30.53 -21.80 -11.12
CA ARG A 153 30.77 -22.44 -9.82
C ARG A 153 29.61 -22.24 -8.85
N LEU A 154 29.00 -21.06 -8.82
CA LEU A 154 27.86 -20.75 -7.96
C LEU A 154 26.58 -21.46 -8.40
N PHE A 155 26.36 -21.56 -9.72
CA PHE A 155 25.14 -22.18 -10.28
C PHE A 155 24.99 -23.65 -9.87
N ARG A 156 26.11 -24.34 -9.62
CA ARG A 156 26.13 -25.74 -9.18
C ARG A 156 25.61 -25.96 -7.76
N ASP A 157 25.48 -24.92 -6.95
CA ASP A 157 24.91 -25.05 -5.61
C ASP A 157 23.40 -25.32 -5.73
N PRO A 158 22.86 -26.37 -5.06
CA PRO A 158 21.44 -26.71 -5.14
C PRO A 158 20.52 -25.62 -4.57
N ARG A 159 21.04 -24.70 -3.75
CA ARG A 159 20.29 -23.57 -3.19
C ARG A 159 20.23 -22.37 -4.15
N TYR A 160 20.91 -22.43 -5.30
CA TYR A 160 20.92 -21.33 -6.25
C TYR A 160 19.54 -21.09 -6.85
N VAL A 161 19.05 -19.85 -6.82
CA VAL A 161 17.71 -19.51 -7.29
C VAL A 161 17.61 -19.70 -8.80
N ARG A 162 16.56 -20.42 -9.21
CA ARG A 162 16.27 -20.75 -10.60
C ARG A 162 14.87 -20.31 -11.03
N VAL A 163 14.73 -20.01 -12.31
CA VAL A 163 13.46 -19.74 -13.02
C VAL A 163 13.40 -20.68 -14.22
N ALA A 164 12.38 -21.54 -14.31
CA ALA A 164 12.28 -22.61 -15.29
C ALA A 164 13.58 -23.47 -15.36
N GLY A 165 14.20 -23.74 -14.21
CA GLY A 165 15.47 -24.47 -14.10
C GLY A 165 16.73 -23.67 -14.44
N ARG A 166 16.61 -22.43 -14.94
CA ARG A 166 17.72 -21.56 -15.35
C ARG A 166 18.23 -20.72 -14.17
N PRO A 167 19.54 -20.66 -13.91
CA PRO A 167 20.09 -19.92 -12.78
C PRO A 167 19.91 -18.41 -12.97
N VAL A 168 19.36 -17.71 -11.97
CA VAL A 168 19.11 -16.27 -12.03
C VAL A 168 20.40 -15.49 -11.79
N LEU A 169 20.82 -14.66 -12.75
CA LEU A 169 22.00 -13.81 -12.65
C LEU A 169 21.64 -12.36 -12.97
N LEU A 170 21.90 -11.46 -12.02
CA LEU A 170 21.67 -10.02 -12.17
C LEU A 170 22.96 -9.30 -12.61
N VAL A 171 22.82 -8.26 -13.44
CA VAL A 171 23.90 -7.34 -13.82
C VAL A 171 23.51 -5.92 -13.43
N TYR A 172 24.33 -5.27 -12.61
CA TYR A 172 24.00 -3.99 -11.98
C TYR A 172 24.01 -2.81 -12.97
N LYS A 173 25.07 -2.68 -13.77
CA LYS A 173 25.31 -1.57 -14.72
C LYS A 173 25.53 -2.14 -16.12
N ALA A 174 24.49 -2.70 -16.71
CA ALA A 174 24.55 -3.27 -18.07
C ALA A 174 25.12 -2.30 -19.13
N PRO A 175 24.87 -0.98 -19.09
CA PRO A 175 25.44 -0.05 -20.07
C PRO A 175 26.96 0.04 -20.10
N LEU A 176 27.67 -0.39 -19.05
CA LEU A 176 29.14 -0.39 -19.01
C LEU A 176 29.77 -1.55 -19.78
N ILE A 177 28.99 -2.60 -20.10
CA ILE A 177 29.49 -3.78 -20.80
C ILE A 177 29.43 -3.53 -22.31
N PRO A 178 30.57 -3.53 -23.02
CA PRO A 178 30.59 -3.41 -24.46
C PRO A 178 29.99 -4.66 -25.11
N GLU A 179 29.33 -4.48 -26.25
CA GLU A 179 28.72 -5.59 -27.02
C GLU A 179 27.85 -6.50 -26.14
N ILE A 180 26.97 -5.91 -25.31
CA ILE A 180 26.20 -6.64 -24.28
C ILE A 180 25.41 -7.85 -24.84
N ALA A 181 24.86 -7.74 -26.05
CA ALA A 181 24.15 -8.86 -26.69
C ALA A 181 25.10 -10.03 -27.01
N ALA A 182 26.32 -9.75 -27.48
CA ALA A 182 27.33 -10.78 -27.73
C ALA A 182 27.86 -11.38 -26.41
N THR A 183 28.03 -10.55 -25.38
CA THR A 183 28.48 -10.99 -24.04
C THR A 183 27.47 -11.93 -23.39
N THR A 184 26.19 -11.56 -23.35
CA THR A 184 25.12 -12.40 -22.79
C THR A 184 24.92 -13.71 -23.59
N ALA A 185 25.03 -13.66 -24.92
CA ALA A 185 25.01 -14.86 -25.76
C ALA A 185 26.22 -15.79 -25.48
N MET A 186 27.40 -15.22 -25.26
CA MET A 186 28.60 -15.96 -24.89
C MET A 186 28.41 -16.69 -23.55
N TRP A 187 27.90 -16.01 -22.53
CA TRP A 187 27.58 -16.60 -21.23
C TRP A 187 26.60 -17.78 -21.35
N ARG A 188 25.50 -17.60 -22.08
CA ARG A 188 24.55 -18.70 -22.34
C ARG A 188 25.21 -19.89 -23.04
N LYS A 189 26.14 -19.63 -23.99
CA LYS A 189 26.91 -20.69 -24.66
C LYS A 189 27.87 -21.40 -23.71
N GLN A 190 28.58 -20.66 -22.85
CA GLN A 190 29.51 -21.23 -21.87
C GLN A 190 28.79 -22.13 -20.86
N ALA A 191 27.61 -21.73 -20.36
CA ALA A 191 26.80 -22.57 -19.48
C ALA A 191 26.43 -23.90 -20.12
N ARG A 192 25.88 -23.87 -21.33
CA ARG A 192 25.54 -25.08 -22.07
C ARG A 192 26.75 -25.98 -22.32
N ALA A 193 27.90 -25.41 -22.64
CA ALA A 193 29.14 -26.17 -22.84
C ALA A 193 29.64 -26.82 -21.54
N ALA A 194 29.37 -26.21 -20.39
CA ALA A 194 29.70 -26.73 -19.07
C ALA A 194 28.66 -27.72 -18.51
N GLY A 195 27.61 -28.05 -19.28
CA GLY A 195 26.52 -28.95 -18.85
C GLY A 195 25.47 -28.30 -17.95
N GLU A 196 25.50 -26.98 -17.79
CA GLU A 196 24.52 -26.21 -17.01
C GLU A 196 23.41 -25.66 -17.92
N ALA A 197 22.22 -25.44 -17.34
CA ALA A 197 21.18 -24.64 -18.00
C ALA A 197 21.69 -23.22 -18.25
N ASP A 198 21.28 -22.60 -19.35
CA ASP A 198 21.68 -21.22 -19.62
C ASP A 198 21.07 -20.26 -18.58
N PRO A 199 21.77 -19.18 -18.18
CA PRO A 199 21.30 -18.31 -17.12
C PRO A 199 20.05 -17.53 -17.53
N TYR A 200 19.16 -17.30 -16.56
CA TYR A 200 18.09 -16.32 -16.63
C TYR A 200 18.69 -14.96 -16.27
N LEU A 201 18.97 -14.16 -17.30
CA LEU A 201 19.72 -12.92 -17.16
C LEU A 201 18.78 -11.76 -16.86
N VAL A 202 19.11 -10.98 -15.83
CA VAL A 202 18.32 -9.83 -15.40
C VAL A 202 19.19 -8.58 -15.35
N ALA A 203 18.78 -7.50 -16.03
CA ALA A 203 19.45 -6.21 -15.94
C ALA A 203 18.84 -5.37 -14.81
N CYS A 204 19.66 -4.73 -13.98
CA CYS A 204 19.17 -3.74 -13.01
C CYS A 204 18.96 -2.39 -13.69
N GLU A 205 17.82 -1.75 -13.41
CA GLU A 205 17.49 -0.45 -13.97
C GLU A 205 18.11 0.70 -13.15
N THR A 206 19.43 0.78 -13.21
CA THR A 206 20.25 1.76 -12.46
C THR A 206 20.65 2.99 -13.30
N GLY A 207 20.07 3.11 -14.50
CA GLY A 207 20.33 4.12 -15.52
C GLY A 207 19.53 3.84 -16.79
N ASP A 208 19.80 4.58 -17.86
CA ASP A 208 19.07 4.46 -19.12
C ASP A 208 19.45 3.19 -19.88
N LEU A 209 18.59 2.16 -19.81
CA LEU A 209 18.68 0.96 -20.63
C LEU A 209 17.97 1.18 -21.96
N THR A 210 18.71 1.11 -23.07
CA THR A 210 18.14 1.13 -24.43
C THR A 210 17.32 -0.13 -24.71
N ALA A 211 16.42 -0.10 -25.70
CA ALA A 211 15.64 -1.29 -26.09
C ALA A 211 16.55 -2.49 -26.45
N ALA A 212 17.60 -2.25 -27.25
CA ALA A 212 18.57 -3.28 -27.62
C ALA A 212 19.33 -3.87 -26.41
N MET A 213 19.60 -3.05 -25.38
CA MET A 213 20.16 -3.55 -24.14
C MET A 213 19.16 -4.42 -23.38
N ARG A 214 17.88 -4.02 -23.32
CA ARG A 214 16.83 -4.79 -22.64
C ARG A 214 16.62 -6.16 -23.32
N ASP A 215 16.65 -6.21 -24.65
CA ASP A 215 16.51 -7.44 -25.44
C ASP A 215 17.64 -8.46 -25.24
N ALA A 216 18.80 -8.03 -24.71
CA ALA A 216 19.89 -8.94 -24.36
C ALA A 216 19.60 -9.78 -23.11
N PHE A 217 18.64 -9.37 -22.28
CA PHE A 217 18.28 -9.98 -21.00
C PHE A 217 16.91 -10.65 -21.07
N ASP A 218 16.64 -11.58 -20.14
CA ASP A 218 15.34 -12.23 -20.01
C ASP A 218 14.31 -11.32 -19.30
N ALA A 219 14.80 -10.44 -18.41
CA ALA A 219 14.00 -9.45 -17.72
C ALA A 219 14.83 -8.23 -17.30
N VAL A 220 14.14 -7.17 -16.90
CA VAL A 220 14.72 -6.03 -16.16
C VAL A 220 14.17 -6.05 -14.74
N VAL A 221 14.97 -5.67 -13.75
CA VAL A 221 14.50 -5.44 -12.38
C VAL A 221 14.57 -3.96 -12.05
N GLU A 222 13.49 -3.44 -11.47
CA GLU A 222 13.48 -2.07 -10.96
C GLU A 222 14.53 -1.90 -9.85
N PHE A 223 15.17 -0.74 -9.76
CA PHE A 223 16.19 -0.49 -8.75
C PHE A 223 15.94 0.80 -7.96
N PRO A 224 14.77 0.92 -7.30
CA PRO A 224 14.40 2.12 -6.58
C PRO A 224 15.40 2.41 -5.44
N PRO A 225 15.67 3.70 -5.13
CA PRO A 225 14.93 4.89 -5.57
C PRO A 225 15.27 5.42 -6.98
N HIS A 226 16.13 4.75 -7.75
CA HIS A 226 16.41 5.16 -9.14
C HIS A 226 15.15 5.12 -10.01
N GLY A 227 15.11 5.95 -11.05
CA GLY A 227 14.00 5.99 -12.01
C GLY A 227 12.77 6.79 -11.57
N HIS A 228 12.82 7.43 -10.40
CA HIS A 228 11.71 8.24 -9.87
C HIS A 228 12.07 9.70 -9.69
N ARG A 229 11.08 10.58 -9.81
CA ARG A 229 11.26 12.02 -9.60
C ARG A 229 11.19 12.34 -8.11
N ALA A 230 12.20 13.04 -7.61
CA ALA A 230 12.18 13.56 -6.24
C ALA A 230 11.06 14.60 -6.08
N VAL A 231 10.30 14.49 -4.99
CA VAL A 231 9.32 15.49 -4.56
C VAL A 231 9.90 16.20 -3.35
N TRP A 232 10.40 17.41 -3.57
CA TRP A 232 11.22 18.15 -2.62
C TRP A 232 10.43 18.55 -1.38
N MET A 233 10.96 18.22 -0.22
CA MET A 233 10.40 18.47 1.11
C MET A 233 11.33 19.26 2.03
N ASN A 234 12.49 19.72 1.53
CA ASN A 234 13.47 20.46 2.33
C ASN A 234 12.85 21.62 3.12
N ALA A 235 11.98 22.42 2.50
CA ALA A 235 11.33 23.57 3.15
C ALA A 235 10.20 23.17 4.12
N GLN A 236 9.78 21.90 4.13
CA GLN A 236 8.65 21.40 4.92
C GLN A 236 9.09 20.67 6.19
N VAL A 237 10.37 20.30 6.30
CA VAL A 237 10.90 19.67 7.51
C VAL A 237 11.38 20.72 8.51
N ALA A 238 11.01 20.54 9.77
CA ALA A 238 11.38 21.45 10.84
C ALA A 238 12.86 21.27 11.23
N GLY A 239 13.55 22.37 11.51
CA GLY A 239 14.91 22.34 12.05
C GLY A 239 15.97 21.78 11.10
N LEU A 240 15.78 21.91 9.78
CA LEU A 240 16.80 21.53 8.79
C LEU A 240 18.12 22.27 9.08
N ALA A 241 19.21 21.51 9.15
CA ALA A 241 20.54 22.03 9.40
C ALA A 241 20.90 23.09 8.33
N PRO A 242 21.41 24.28 8.70
CA PRO A 242 21.67 25.36 7.76
C PRO A 242 22.67 25.02 6.65
N ASP A 243 23.56 24.05 6.90
CA ASP A 243 24.57 23.56 5.96
C ASP A 243 24.11 22.33 5.15
N PHE A 244 22.87 21.87 5.34
CA PHE A 244 22.31 20.78 4.56
C PHE A 244 22.07 21.19 3.10
N THR A 245 22.82 20.58 2.20
CA THR A 245 22.79 20.81 0.74
C THR A 245 22.21 19.64 -0.04
N GLY A 246 21.83 18.57 0.67
CA GLY A 246 21.21 17.38 0.13
C GLY A 246 19.72 17.55 -0.18
N ILE A 247 19.07 16.41 -0.42
CA ILE A 247 17.65 16.36 -0.81
C ILE A 247 16.85 15.66 0.28
N VAL A 248 15.80 16.31 0.77
CA VAL A 248 14.73 15.65 1.53
C VAL A 248 13.57 15.47 0.58
N THR A 249 13.12 14.23 0.36
CA THR A 249 12.08 13.89 -0.61
C THR A 249 10.98 13.03 0.01
N SER A 250 9.78 13.04 -0.59
CA SER A 250 8.63 12.27 -0.10
C SER A 250 8.75 10.77 -0.42
N TYR A 251 8.78 9.93 0.61
CA TYR A 251 8.63 8.48 0.48
C TYR A 251 7.26 8.09 -0.09
N ARG A 252 6.20 8.80 0.31
CA ARG A 252 4.86 8.59 -0.24
C ARG A 252 4.79 8.86 -1.75
N ALA A 253 5.41 9.93 -2.23
CA ALA A 253 5.44 10.22 -3.66
C ALA A 253 6.19 9.14 -4.46
N GLN A 254 7.24 8.56 -3.87
CA GLN A 254 7.97 7.43 -4.43
C GLN A 254 7.07 6.20 -4.59
N VAL A 255 6.35 5.81 -3.54
CA VAL A 255 5.41 4.69 -3.55
C VAL A 255 4.34 4.89 -4.63
N ILE A 256 3.73 6.08 -4.71
CA ILE A 256 2.73 6.42 -5.72
C ILE A 256 3.31 6.31 -7.13
N GLN A 257 4.51 6.83 -7.36
CA GLN A 257 5.17 6.75 -8.67
C GLN A 257 5.47 5.30 -9.07
N SER A 258 5.93 4.45 -8.14
CA SER A 258 6.15 3.02 -8.39
C SER A 258 4.85 2.30 -8.76
N VAL A 259 3.78 2.49 -7.98
CA VAL A 259 2.48 1.83 -8.23
C VAL A 259 1.88 2.24 -9.58
N ARG A 260 2.06 3.49 -10.00
CA ARG A 260 1.53 4.00 -11.27
C ARG A 260 2.39 3.68 -12.48
N ARG A 261 3.61 3.16 -12.27
CA ARG A 261 4.55 2.95 -13.35
C ARG A 261 4.07 1.83 -14.26
N ASP A 262 3.84 2.16 -15.52
CA ASP A 262 3.63 1.18 -16.59
C ASP A 262 4.96 0.48 -16.91
N VAL A 263 4.91 -0.84 -16.91
CA VAL A 263 6.05 -1.72 -17.16
C VAL A 263 5.71 -2.84 -18.15
N ASP A 264 4.60 -2.73 -18.89
CA ASP A 264 4.13 -3.79 -19.78
C ASP A 264 4.97 -3.90 -21.07
N ALA A 265 5.72 -2.85 -21.41
CA ALA A 265 6.54 -2.82 -22.63
C ALA A 265 7.67 -3.86 -22.64
N HIS A 266 8.23 -4.21 -21.47
CA HIS A 266 9.30 -5.21 -21.33
C HIS A 266 9.08 -5.99 -20.04
N LYS A 267 9.43 -7.27 -20.00
CA LYS A 267 9.31 -8.08 -18.78
C LYS A 267 10.10 -7.43 -17.64
N THR A 268 9.37 -6.84 -16.70
CA THR A 268 9.94 -6.06 -15.59
C THR A 268 9.54 -6.70 -14.26
N LEU A 269 10.55 -7.05 -13.47
CA LEU A 269 10.43 -7.54 -12.10
C LEU A 269 10.34 -6.33 -11.17
N ARG A 270 9.29 -6.29 -10.34
CA ARG A 270 9.07 -5.18 -9.42
C ARG A 270 10.08 -5.18 -8.30
N CYS A 271 10.38 -4.00 -7.77
CA CYS A 271 11.21 -3.84 -6.59
C CYS A 271 10.64 -2.79 -5.63
N VAL A 272 10.68 -3.09 -4.33
CA VAL A 272 10.25 -2.18 -3.25
C VAL A 272 11.41 -1.87 -2.32
N PHE A 273 11.31 -0.82 -1.50
CA PHE A 273 12.30 -0.55 -0.44
C PHE A 273 11.66 0.02 0.83
N PRO A 274 12.14 -0.33 2.04
CA PRO A 274 11.50 0.07 3.29
C PRO A 274 11.72 1.55 3.60
N SER A 275 12.92 2.08 3.36
CA SER A 275 13.26 3.49 3.57
C SER A 275 14.55 3.82 2.82
N TRP A 276 14.88 5.10 2.70
CA TRP A 276 16.15 5.52 2.10
C TRP A 276 16.68 6.78 2.77
N ASP A 277 17.93 6.71 3.23
CA ASP A 277 18.68 7.77 3.85
C ASP A 277 20.18 7.46 3.81
N ASN A 278 20.88 8.06 2.85
CA ASN A 278 22.33 7.88 2.71
C ASN A 278 23.16 8.98 3.38
N THR A 279 22.61 9.69 4.37
CA THR A 279 23.35 10.70 5.13
C THR A 279 24.47 10.09 5.98
N ALA A 280 24.41 8.80 6.33
CA ALA A 280 25.54 8.10 6.96
C ALA A 280 26.79 8.07 6.05
N ARG A 281 26.61 7.97 4.72
CA ARG A 281 27.72 8.02 3.74
C ARG A 281 28.04 9.45 3.29
N ARG A 282 27.03 10.32 3.18
CA ARG A 282 27.15 11.63 2.49
C ARG A 282 27.00 12.87 3.37
N GLY A 283 26.68 12.70 4.65
CA GLY A 283 26.42 13.79 5.59
C GLY A 283 25.37 14.77 5.06
N ALA A 284 25.70 16.06 5.12
CA ALA A 284 24.86 17.16 4.66
C ALA A 284 24.48 17.12 3.16
N ARG A 285 25.10 16.26 2.34
CA ARG A 285 24.81 16.08 0.90
C ARG A 285 23.97 14.82 0.60
N GLY A 286 23.42 14.17 1.63
CA GLY A 286 22.63 12.96 1.47
C GLY A 286 21.24 13.20 0.86
N THR A 287 20.62 12.11 0.43
CA THR A 287 19.21 12.05 0.04
C THR A 287 18.45 11.29 1.10
N VAL A 288 17.39 11.90 1.64
CA VAL A 288 16.54 11.35 2.70
C VAL A 288 15.10 11.27 2.20
N PHE A 289 14.50 10.08 2.26
CA PHE A 289 13.09 9.86 1.99
C PHE A 289 12.31 9.96 3.30
N THR A 290 11.58 11.06 3.49
CA THR A 290 10.76 11.29 4.69
C THR A 290 9.34 10.75 4.52
N GLY A 291 8.75 10.33 5.65
CA GLY A 291 7.39 9.79 5.71
C GLY A 291 7.28 8.30 5.38
N SER A 292 8.38 7.53 5.52
CA SER A 292 8.27 6.07 5.50
C SER A 292 7.67 5.53 6.81
N SER A 293 6.84 4.48 6.69
CA SER A 293 6.28 3.73 7.80
C SER A 293 6.06 2.26 7.40
N PRO A 294 6.02 1.32 8.36
CA PRO A 294 5.70 -0.08 8.09
C PRO A 294 4.41 -0.25 7.29
N GLU A 295 3.35 0.51 7.62
CA GLU A 295 2.04 0.40 6.98
C GLU A 295 2.10 0.80 5.50
N LEU A 296 2.76 1.92 5.18
CA LEU A 296 2.90 2.38 3.80
C LEU A 296 3.76 1.42 2.97
N PHE A 297 4.82 0.88 3.59
CA PHE A 297 5.68 -0.11 2.96
C PHE A 297 4.93 -1.43 2.69
N GLY A 298 4.21 -1.96 3.68
CA GLY A 298 3.40 -3.18 3.53
C GLY A 298 2.33 -3.05 2.45
N TRP A 299 1.67 -1.88 2.38
CA TRP A 299 0.75 -1.58 1.28
C TRP A 299 1.44 -1.53 -0.09
N TRP A 300 2.64 -0.93 -0.17
CA TRP A 300 3.41 -0.93 -1.42
C TRP A 300 3.75 -2.37 -1.86
N VAL A 301 4.15 -3.23 -0.92
CA VAL A 301 4.39 -4.66 -1.14
C VAL A 301 3.13 -5.35 -1.68
N GLU A 302 1.98 -5.17 -1.02
CA GLU A 302 0.68 -5.73 -1.46
C GLU A 302 0.41 -5.40 -2.93
N ARG A 303 0.57 -4.12 -3.31
CA ARG A 303 0.31 -3.67 -4.69
C ARG A 303 1.29 -4.27 -5.69
N MET A 304 2.56 -4.38 -5.35
CA MET A 304 3.56 -4.97 -6.23
C MET A 304 3.36 -6.49 -6.38
N VAL A 305 2.88 -7.17 -5.35
CA VAL A 305 2.50 -8.59 -5.43
C VAL A 305 1.31 -8.79 -6.36
N ILE A 306 0.25 -7.97 -6.23
CA ILE A 306 -0.93 -8.02 -7.11
C ILE A 306 -0.50 -7.78 -8.56
N ASP A 307 0.32 -6.75 -8.81
CA ASP A 307 0.80 -6.43 -10.15
C ASP A 307 1.70 -7.55 -10.74
N THR A 308 2.61 -8.10 -9.95
CA THR A 308 3.46 -9.23 -10.35
C THR A 308 2.63 -10.46 -10.71
N ARG A 309 1.61 -10.81 -9.91
CA ARG A 309 0.71 -11.96 -10.20
C ARG A 309 -0.14 -11.75 -11.44
N ARG A 310 -0.52 -10.51 -11.72
CA ARG A 310 -1.28 -10.13 -12.91
C ARG A 310 -0.46 -10.30 -14.18
N ARG A 311 0.83 -9.92 -14.15
CA ARG A 311 1.69 -9.88 -15.35
C ARG A 311 2.53 -11.13 -15.56
N LEU A 312 2.96 -11.78 -14.49
CA LEU A 312 3.90 -12.91 -14.54
C LEU A 312 3.23 -14.21 -14.08
N SER A 313 3.78 -15.33 -14.53
CA SER A 313 3.26 -16.68 -14.29
C SER A 313 4.34 -17.63 -13.79
N GLY A 314 3.93 -18.70 -13.12
CA GLY A 314 4.79 -19.75 -12.61
C GLY A 314 5.85 -19.22 -11.65
N ASP A 315 7.04 -19.78 -11.77
CA ASP A 315 8.19 -19.38 -10.96
C ASP A 315 8.84 -18.07 -11.43
N GLU A 316 8.41 -17.47 -12.55
CA GLU A 316 8.85 -16.12 -12.96
C GLU A 316 8.29 -15.00 -12.06
N ARG A 317 7.33 -15.31 -11.18
CA ARG A 317 6.75 -14.37 -10.22
C ARG A 317 7.76 -13.99 -9.13
N LEU A 318 8.76 -13.20 -9.51
CA LEU A 318 9.77 -12.64 -8.63
C LEU A 318 9.40 -11.22 -8.21
N LEU A 319 9.58 -10.92 -6.94
CA LEU A 319 9.52 -9.57 -6.37
C LEU A 319 10.86 -9.29 -5.70
N PHE A 320 11.45 -8.14 -5.93
CA PHE A 320 12.69 -7.74 -5.26
C PHE A 320 12.40 -6.77 -4.11
N VAL A 321 13.26 -6.80 -3.09
CA VAL A 321 13.34 -5.76 -2.07
C VAL A 321 14.76 -5.23 -1.98
N ASN A 322 14.89 -3.93 -2.16
CA ASN A 322 16.12 -3.18 -1.89
C ASN A 322 15.98 -2.61 -0.47
N ALA A 323 16.73 -3.02 0.54
CA ALA A 323 17.56 -4.21 0.62
C ALA A 323 17.29 -4.94 1.95
N TRP A 324 17.92 -6.10 2.13
CA TRP A 324 17.99 -6.76 3.42
C TRP A 324 18.72 -5.85 4.43
N ASN A 325 19.94 -5.40 4.10
CA ASN A 325 20.87 -4.82 5.07
C ASN A 325 21.69 -3.61 4.56
N GLU A 326 21.18 -2.74 3.69
CA GLU A 326 21.91 -1.50 3.29
C GLU A 326 21.80 -0.40 4.38
N TRP A 327 22.39 -0.65 5.55
CA TRP A 327 22.27 0.21 6.73
C TRP A 327 22.78 1.64 6.54
N ALA A 328 23.88 1.84 5.80
CA ALA A 328 24.44 3.17 5.57
C ALA A 328 23.66 3.98 4.51
N GLU A 329 22.69 3.35 3.84
CA GLU A 329 21.67 4.02 3.02
C GLU A 329 20.31 4.03 3.71
N GLY A 330 20.23 3.66 4.98
CA GLY A 330 18.96 3.55 5.72
C GLY A 330 17.95 2.63 5.02
N CYS A 331 18.42 1.76 4.12
CA CYS A 331 17.63 0.93 3.21
C CYS A 331 17.68 -0.52 3.69
N CYS A 332 17.30 -0.73 4.95
CA CYS A 332 17.38 -2.02 5.63
C CYS A 332 15.98 -2.53 5.99
N LEU A 333 15.70 -3.76 5.56
CA LEU A 333 14.53 -4.52 6.01
C LEU A 333 14.80 -5.21 7.36
N GLU A 334 16.07 -5.40 7.72
CA GLU A 334 16.45 -5.92 9.03
C GLU A 334 15.85 -5.14 10.20
N PRO A 335 15.63 -5.80 11.37
CA PRO A 335 15.09 -5.12 12.53
C PRO A 335 15.99 -3.99 13.03
N ASP A 336 15.38 -2.85 13.30
CA ASP A 336 16.04 -1.69 13.91
C ASP A 336 15.52 -1.45 15.34
N ALA A 337 16.17 -0.54 16.07
CA ALA A 337 15.79 -0.25 17.46
C ALA A 337 14.46 0.51 17.59
N ARG A 338 13.98 1.19 16.54
CA ARG A 338 12.78 2.03 16.57
C ARG A 338 11.52 1.24 16.25
N TYR A 339 11.55 0.45 15.20
CA TYR A 339 10.43 -0.29 14.65
C TYR A 339 10.53 -1.79 14.94
N GLY A 340 11.65 -2.28 15.48
CA GLY A 340 11.83 -3.71 15.72
C GLY A 340 11.62 -4.48 14.43
N ARG A 341 10.70 -5.46 14.46
CA ARG A 341 10.35 -6.28 13.28
C ARG A 341 9.21 -5.72 12.43
N ALA A 342 8.67 -4.53 12.72
CA ALA A 342 7.45 -4.05 12.08
C ALA A 342 7.54 -3.96 10.54
N TYR A 343 8.68 -3.59 9.96
CA TYR A 343 8.86 -3.59 8.50
C TYR A 343 8.87 -5.00 7.90
N LEU A 344 9.42 -5.99 8.61
CA LEU A 344 9.38 -7.40 8.20
C LEU A 344 7.96 -7.97 8.30
N GLU A 345 7.25 -7.63 9.38
CA GLU A 345 5.85 -8.01 9.57
C GLU A 345 4.98 -7.40 8.48
N ALA A 346 5.14 -6.10 8.19
CA ALA A 346 4.44 -5.42 7.11
C ALA A 346 4.77 -6.02 5.73
N PHE A 347 6.02 -6.42 5.49
CA PHE A 347 6.40 -7.10 4.26
C PHE A 347 5.69 -8.45 4.12
N ARG A 348 5.73 -9.28 5.17
CA ARG A 348 5.06 -10.58 5.24
C ARG A 348 3.55 -10.44 5.01
N ASP A 349 2.93 -9.46 5.65
CA ASP A 349 1.49 -9.25 5.59
C ASP A 349 1.09 -8.73 4.20
N GLY A 350 1.85 -7.79 3.62
CA GLY A 350 1.66 -7.35 2.24
C GLY A 350 1.83 -8.48 1.21
N LEU A 351 2.82 -9.37 1.40
CA LEU A 351 2.95 -10.59 0.60
C LEU A 351 1.71 -11.48 0.69
N ALA A 352 1.22 -11.72 1.91
CA ALA A 352 0.07 -12.58 2.15
C ALA A 352 -1.23 -11.96 1.58
N GLU A 353 -1.48 -10.68 1.82
CA GLU A 353 -2.65 -9.95 1.33
C GLU A 353 -2.68 -9.89 -0.20
N GLY A 354 -1.56 -9.50 -0.82
CA GLY A 354 -1.43 -9.48 -2.28
C GLY A 354 -1.56 -10.87 -2.92
N SER A 355 -1.26 -11.95 -2.17
CA SER A 355 -1.41 -13.34 -2.60
C SER A 355 -2.82 -13.91 -2.39
N ARG A 356 -3.53 -13.48 -1.34
CA ARG A 356 -4.94 -13.86 -1.06
C ARG A 356 -5.92 -13.18 -2.00
N ALA A 357 -5.58 -12.01 -2.50
CA ALA A 357 -6.39 -11.33 -3.48
C ALA A 357 -6.53 -12.21 -4.74
N ASN A 358 -7.66 -12.88 -4.92
CA ASN A 358 -8.29 -12.91 -6.25
C ASN A 358 -8.49 -11.44 -6.54
N ALA A 359 -7.57 -10.77 -7.27
CA ALA A 359 -7.55 -9.31 -7.41
C ALA A 359 -8.98 -8.78 -7.40
N PRO A 360 -9.47 -8.23 -6.26
CA PRO A 360 -10.89 -7.95 -6.15
C PRO A 360 -11.19 -6.99 -7.27
N SER A 361 -12.27 -7.26 -8.01
CA SER A 361 -12.71 -6.31 -9.03
C SER A 361 -12.73 -4.95 -8.36
N LEU A 362 -11.91 -4.06 -8.90
CA LEU A 362 -11.78 -2.72 -8.38
C LEU A 362 -13.01 -1.89 -8.75
N GLU A 363 -14.03 -2.49 -9.35
CA GLU A 363 -15.34 -1.92 -9.69
C GLU A 363 -16.33 -2.08 -8.54
N ARG A 364 -17.40 -1.28 -8.56
CA ARG A 364 -18.51 -1.52 -7.64
C ARG A 364 -19.17 -2.84 -7.99
N PRO A 365 -19.48 -3.69 -7.01
CA PRO A 365 -20.26 -4.89 -7.29
C PRO A 365 -21.65 -4.47 -7.77
N ALA A 366 -22.12 -5.13 -8.82
CA ALA A 366 -23.52 -5.00 -9.22
C ALA A 366 -24.42 -5.40 -8.04
N TRP A 367 -25.51 -4.66 -7.83
CA TRP A 367 -26.39 -4.89 -6.68
C TRP A 367 -26.91 -6.34 -6.61
N SER A 368 -27.28 -6.91 -7.75
CA SER A 368 -27.73 -8.31 -7.83
C SER A 368 -26.65 -9.33 -7.39
N ALA A 369 -25.36 -9.00 -7.52
CA ALA A 369 -24.28 -9.85 -7.04
C ALA A 369 -24.16 -9.81 -5.51
N VAL A 370 -24.39 -8.65 -4.90
CA VAL A 370 -24.43 -8.50 -3.44
C VAL A 370 -25.62 -9.25 -2.83
N GLU A 371 -26.79 -9.19 -3.47
CA GLU A 371 -27.96 -9.94 -3.00
C GLU A 371 -27.74 -11.46 -3.05
N ARG A 372 -27.05 -11.95 -4.09
CA ARG A 372 -26.63 -13.34 -4.18
C ARG A 372 -25.59 -13.70 -3.11
N ASP A 373 -24.56 -12.89 -2.91
CA ASP A 373 -23.53 -13.10 -1.87
C ASP A 373 -24.17 -13.20 -0.48
N ALA A 374 -25.07 -12.27 -0.13
CA ALA A 374 -25.75 -12.29 1.16
C ALA A 374 -26.61 -13.56 1.32
N SER A 375 -27.33 -13.97 0.27
CA SER A 375 -28.15 -15.19 0.30
C SER A 375 -27.31 -16.45 0.44
N GLU A 376 -26.18 -16.54 -0.27
CA GLU A 376 -25.23 -17.65 -0.19
C GLU A 376 -24.53 -17.70 1.16
N ALA A 377 -24.11 -16.55 1.71
CA ALA A 377 -23.51 -16.46 3.03
C ALA A 377 -24.49 -16.94 4.13
N ILE A 378 -25.78 -16.65 3.99
CA ILE A 378 -26.81 -17.19 4.90
C ILE A 378 -26.95 -18.71 4.73
N ALA A 379 -27.04 -19.19 3.49
CA ALA A 379 -27.24 -20.61 3.20
C ALA A 379 -26.06 -21.48 3.68
N THR A 380 -24.83 -20.95 3.62
CA THR A 380 -23.61 -21.63 4.05
C THR A 380 -23.31 -21.45 5.55
N GLY A 381 -24.07 -20.60 6.26
CA GLY A 381 -23.83 -20.26 7.66
C GLY A 381 -22.70 -19.26 7.91
N ALA A 382 -22.08 -18.72 6.85
CA ALA A 382 -21.08 -17.65 6.94
C ALA A 382 -21.66 -16.32 7.44
N LEU A 383 -22.98 -16.11 7.25
CA LEU A 383 -23.76 -15.01 7.81
C LEU A 383 -24.91 -15.59 8.64
N THR A 384 -24.80 -15.53 9.96
CA THR A 384 -25.86 -15.97 10.87
C THR A 384 -26.86 -14.84 11.09
N VAL A 385 -28.16 -15.10 11.00
CA VAL A 385 -29.20 -14.06 11.08
C VAL A 385 -30.22 -14.42 12.16
N ARG A 386 -30.42 -13.50 13.11
CA ARG A 386 -31.43 -13.59 14.17
C ARG A 386 -32.39 -12.41 14.08
N ARG A 387 -33.68 -12.66 14.16
CA ARG A 387 -34.73 -11.64 14.04
C ARG A 387 -35.50 -11.49 15.36
N PHE A 388 -35.77 -10.25 15.73
CA PHE A 388 -36.56 -9.83 16.88
C PHE A 388 -37.74 -9.02 16.35
N GLY A 389 -38.94 -9.59 16.41
CA GLY A 389 -40.11 -9.08 15.68
C GLY A 389 -40.11 -9.47 14.19
N SER A 390 -41.19 -9.11 13.49
CA SER A 390 -41.37 -9.41 12.07
C SER A 390 -40.92 -8.24 11.20
N PRO A 391 -39.94 -8.41 10.29
CA PRO A 391 -39.54 -7.34 9.38
C PRO A 391 -40.69 -6.96 8.44
N PRO A 392 -40.74 -5.72 7.96
CA PRO A 392 -41.75 -5.27 7.01
C PRO A 392 -41.59 -5.98 5.65
N ALA A 393 -42.63 -5.93 4.83
CA ALA A 393 -42.55 -6.44 3.46
C ALA A 393 -41.50 -5.67 2.63
N ARG A 394 -40.86 -6.36 1.67
CA ARG A 394 -39.91 -5.74 0.74
C ARG A 394 -40.60 -4.61 -0.03
N GLY A 395 -39.97 -3.44 -0.09
CA GLY A 395 -40.50 -2.23 -0.72
C GLY A 395 -41.51 -1.44 0.13
N ALA A 396 -41.72 -1.80 1.41
CA ALA A 396 -42.65 -1.07 2.28
C ALA A 396 -42.28 0.40 2.47
N SER A 397 -43.29 1.24 2.69
CA SER A 397 -43.12 2.67 2.97
C SER A 397 -42.57 2.91 4.40
N GLY A 398 -41.59 3.79 4.49
CA GLY A 398 -40.85 4.09 5.71
C GLY A 398 -39.35 3.91 5.50
N VAL A 399 -38.59 3.91 6.61
CA VAL A 399 -37.13 3.85 6.61
C VAL A 399 -36.65 2.56 7.27
N SER A 400 -35.79 1.81 6.58
CA SER A 400 -34.95 0.78 7.22
C SER A 400 -33.61 1.41 7.59
N VAL A 401 -33.20 1.23 8.85
CA VAL A 401 -31.87 1.66 9.31
C VAL A 401 -30.91 0.48 9.25
N VAL A 402 -29.71 0.67 8.72
CA VAL A 402 -28.64 -0.33 8.69
C VAL A 402 -27.45 0.16 9.52
N MET A 403 -26.92 -0.69 10.37
CA MET A 403 -25.81 -0.37 11.29
C MET A 403 -24.71 -1.46 11.21
N PRO A 404 -23.53 -1.17 10.62
CA PRO A 404 -22.37 -2.02 10.80
C PRO A 404 -21.78 -1.84 12.22
N VAL A 405 -21.36 -2.95 12.83
CA VAL A 405 -20.76 -2.99 14.17
C VAL A 405 -19.47 -3.78 14.14
N TYR A 406 -18.39 -3.20 14.67
CA TYR A 406 -17.14 -3.90 14.92
C TYR A 406 -16.42 -3.26 16.12
N ASN A 407 -16.34 -3.97 17.25
CA ASN A 407 -15.59 -3.54 18.43
C ASN A 407 -15.95 -2.15 18.99
N HIS A 408 -17.25 -1.83 19.06
CA HIS A 408 -17.78 -0.55 19.53
C HIS A 408 -18.60 -0.66 20.83
N GLU A 409 -18.24 -1.56 21.75
CA GLU A 409 -19.01 -1.82 22.98
C GLU A 409 -19.28 -0.53 23.79
N ARG A 410 -18.30 0.39 23.84
CA ARG A 410 -18.42 1.69 24.52
C ARG A 410 -19.47 2.62 23.91
N PHE A 411 -19.78 2.48 22.62
CA PHE A 411 -20.54 3.49 21.87
C PHE A 411 -21.87 2.96 21.31
N VAL A 412 -21.96 1.68 20.97
CA VAL A 412 -23.12 1.09 20.26
C VAL A 412 -24.44 1.27 21.01
N ALA A 413 -24.44 1.26 22.35
CA ALA A 413 -25.63 1.56 23.14
C ALA A 413 -26.20 2.96 22.85
N ARG A 414 -25.34 3.97 22.68
CA ARG A 414 -25.76 5.36 22.39
C ARG A 414 -26.28 5.48 20.96
N ALA A 415 -25.63 4.82 20.00
CA ALA A 415 -26.09 4.77 18.62
C ALA A 415 -27.51 4.18 18.53
N LEU A 416 -27.74 3.02 19.16
CA LEU A 416 -29.05 2.35 19.23
C LEU A 416 -30.12 3.22 19.89
N ALA A 417 -29.78 3.84 21.03
CA ALA A 417 -30.69 4.75 21.72
C ALA A 417 -31.09 5.95 20.86
N SER A 418 -30.17 6.49 20.05
CA SER A 418 -30.46 7.61 19.14
C SER A 418 -31.43 7.24 18.01
N VAL A 419 -31.39 5.97 17.55
CA VAL A 419 -32.35 5.43 16.57
C VAL A 419 -33.72 5.22 17.21
N ALA A 420 -33.77 4.71 18.44
CA ALA A 420 -35.02 4.54 19.21
C ALA A 420 -35.67 5.88 19.59
N ALA A 421 -34.90 6.95 19.69
CA ALA A 421 -35.38 8.29 20.03
C ALA A 421 -35.89 9.10 18.83
N GLN A 422 -35.90 8.54 17.61
CA GLN A 422 -36.38 9.26 16.42
C GLN A 422 -37.86 9.62 16.54
N SER A 423 -38.22 10.85 16.17
CA SER A 423 -39.62 11.32 16.19
C SER A 423 -40.52 10.57 15.21
N ALA A 424 -39.96 10.15 14.08
CA ALA A 424 -40.52 9.13 13.22
C ALA A 424 -39.66 7.86 13.33
N LEU A 425 -40.17 6.85 14.05
CA LEU A 425 -39.48 5.58 14.23
C LEU A 425 -39.22 4.89 12.90
N PRO A 426 -38.06 4.23 12.73
CA PRO A 426 -37.82 3.39 11.57
C PRO A 426 -38.76 2.17 11.57
N ARG A 427 -38.97 1.60 10.38
CA ARG A 427 -39.76 0.37 10.23
C ARG A 427 -39.02 -0.87 10.67
N GLU A 428 -37.69 -0.82 10.63
CA GLU A 428 -36.81 -1.86 11.12
C GLU A 428 -35.39 -1.30 11.32
N LEU A 429 -34.60 -2.03 12.11
CA LEU A 429 -33.16 -1.86 12.23
C LEU A 429 -32.46 -3.17 11.85
N VAL A 430 -31.51 -3.10 10.93
CA VAL A 430 -30.64 -4.22 10.56
C VAL A 430 -29.22 -3.92 11.07
N VAL A 431 -28.77 -4.70 12.04
CA VAL A 431 -27.41 -4.61 12.57
C VAL A 431 -26.58 -5.75 12.01
N VAL A 432 -25.38 -5.44 11.50
CA VAL A 432 -24.41 -6.44 11.04
C VAL A 432 -23.16 -6.35 11.89
N ASP A 433 -22.97 -7.33 12.76
CA ASP A 433 -21.76 -7.53 13.56
C ASP A 433 -20.67 -8.19 12.71
N ASP A 434 -19.65 -7.42 12.36
CA ASP A 434 -18.54 -7.82 11.49
C ASP A 434 -17.43 -8.53 12.27
N GLY A 435 -17.83 -9.44 13.16
CA GLY A 435 -16.92 -10.27 13.95
C GLY A 435 -16.32 -9.55 15.16
N SER A 436 -17.12 -8.78 15.91
CA SER A 436 -16.64 -8.14 17.14
C SER A 436 -16.12 -9.17 18.14
N SER A 437 -14.99 -8.85 18.78
CA SER A 437 -14.40 -9.60 19.89
C SER A 437 -14.71 -9.02 21.26
N ASP A 438 -15.38 -7.86 21.33
CA ASP A 438 -15.85 -7.22 22.56
C ASP A 438 -17.34 -7.50 22.85
N GLY A 439 -17.93 -6.81 23.83
CA GLY A 439 -19.34 -6.98 24.22
C GLY A 439 -20.37 -6.38 23.25
N SER A 440 -19.96 -5.83 22.08
CA SER A 440 -20.85 -5.13 21.14
C SER A 440 -22.09 -5.93 20.76
N ALA A 441 -21.90 -7.17 20.34
CA ALA A 441 -23.01 -8.03 19.92
C ALA A 441 -24.03 -8.25 21.05
N GLY A 442 -23.54 -8.40 22.29
CA GLY A 442 -24.40 -8.56 23.46
C GLY A 442 -25.21 -7.32 23.79
N VAL A 443 -24.66 -6.12 23.57
CA VAL A 443 -25.41 -4.85 23.72
C VAL A 443 -26.55 -4.77 22.71
N VAL A 444 -26.29 -5.13 21.44
CA VAL A 444 -27.30 -5.13 20.37
C VAL A 444 -28.41 -6.13 20.67
N GLU A 445 -28.07 -7.35 21.11
CA GLU A 445 -29.08 -8.36 21.44
C GLU A 445 -30.00 -7.90 22.58
N ARG A 446 -29.46 -7.27 23.62
CA ARG A 446 -30.27 -6.73 24.73
C ARG A 446 -31.20 -5.63 24.24
N PHE A 447 -30.71 -4.70 23.45
CA PHE A 447 -31.55 -3.65 22.85
C PHE A 447 -32.66 -4.23 21.98
N ALA A 448 -32.37 -5.26 21.19
CA ALA A 448 -33.32 -5.86 20.26
C ALA A 448 -34.55 -6.50 20.93
N LEU A 449 -34.44 -6.90 22.21
CA LEU A 449 -35.55 -7.47 22.98
C LEU A 449 -36.62 -6.43 23.33
N ASP A 450 -36.21 -5.18 23.56
CA ASP A 450 -37.07 -4.09 24.04
C ASP A 450 -37.30 -2.98 22.98
N ALA A 451 -36.77 -3.17 21.77
CA ALA A 451 -36.83 -2.17 20.72
C ALA A 451 -38.27 -1.87 20.28
N PRO A 452 -38.62 -0.59 20.00
CA PRO A 452 -39.98 -0.20 19.59
C PRO A 452 -40.29 -0.55 18.12
N PHE A 453 -39.38 -1.23 17.42
CA PHE A 453 -39.48 -1.67 16.03
C PHE A 453 -38.72 -3.00 15.84
N PRO A 454 -39.00 -3.77 14.78
CA PRO A 454 -38.27 -5.00 14.45
C PRO A 454 -36.76 -4.78 14.32
N VAL A 455 -35.97 -5.70 14.88
CA VAL A 455 -34.50 -5.70 14.78
C VAL A 455 -34.02 -7.01 14.17
N THR A 456 -33.16 -6.92 13.16
CA THR A 456 -32.40 -8.06 12.62
C THR A 456 -30.95 -7.91 13.03
N LEU A 457 -30.41 -8.89 13.75
CA LEU A 457 -28.98 -8.99 14.05
C LEU A 457 -28.37 -10.08 13.16
N ALA A 458 -27.47 -9.68 12.27
CA ALA A 458 -26.65 -10.58 11.47
C ALA A 458 -25.20 -10.58 11.98
N ARG A 459 -24.54 -11.74 11.96
CA ARG A 459 -23.15 -11.89 12.44
C ARG A 459 -22.30 -12.68 11.44
N GLN A 460 -21.07 -12.23 11.23
CA GLN A 460 -20.10 -12.80 10.30
C GLN A 460 -18.67 -12.69 10.88
N SER A 461 -17.68 -13.31 10.23
CA SER A 461 -16.27 -12.97 10.44
C SER A 461 -15.94 -11.59 9.85
N ASN A 462 -14.88 -10.93 10.34
CA ASN A 462 -14.49 -9.61 9.86
C ASN A 462 -14.13 -9.63 8.36
N HIS A 463 -14.95 -8.95 7.56
CA HIS A 463 -14.75 -8.75 6.12
C HIS A 463 -14.69 -7.26 5.72
N GLY A 464 -14.75 -6.36 6.69
CA GLY A 464 -14.70 -4.92 6.51
C GLY A 464 -16.07 -4.26 6.38
N ALA A 465 -16.11 -2.98 6.75
CA ALA A 465 -17.34 -2.18 6.85
C ALA A 465 -18.19 -2.19 5.56
N HIS A 466 -17.57 -2.14 4.38
CA HIS A 466 -18.30 -2.15 3.11
C HIS A 466 -19.09 -3.46 2.90
N VAL A 467 -18.56 -4.62 3.31
CA VAL A 467 -19.26 -5.91 3.23
C VAL A 467 -20.40 -5.94 4.24
N ALA A 468 -20.16 -5.49 5.47
CA ALA A 468 -21.18 -5.43 6.52
C ALA A 468 -22.36 -4.51 6.10
N ILE A 469 -22.06 -3.32 5.57
CA ILE A 469 -23.06 -2.39 5.03
C ILE A 469 -23.84 -3.05 3.89
N ASN A 470 -23.15 -3.62 2.89
CA ASN A 470 -23.78 -4.24 1.72
C ASN A 470 -24.73 -5.38 2.10
N ARG A 471 -24.33 -6.25 3.03
CA ARG A 471 -25.18 -7.34 3.55
C ARG A 471 -26.36 -6.81 4.37
N GLY A 472 -26.14 -5.76 5.16
CA GLY A 472 -27.20 -5.07 5.89
C GLY A 472 -28.26 -4.46 4.95
N LEU A 473 -27.82 -3.83 3.85
CA LEU A 473 -28.71 -3.29 2.82
C LEU A 473 -29.50 -4.40 2.10
N ALA A 474 -28.89 -5.58 1.90
CA ALA A 474 -29.54 -6.72 1.25
C ALA A 474 -30.64 -7.31 2.14
N LEU A 475 -30.42 -7.30 3.45
CA LEU A 475 -31.38 -7.75 4.48
C LEU A 475 -32.48 -6.73 4.78
N ALA A 476 -32.21 -5.44 4.62
CA ALA A 476 -33.21 -4.39 4.80
C ALA A 476 -34.36 -4.55 3.79
N SER A 477 -35.54 -4.04 4.15
CA SER A 477 -36.78 -4.29 3.41
C SER A 477 -37.37 -3.03 2.78
N CYS A 478 -37.33 -1.85 3.42
CA CYS A 478 -37.95 -0.64 2.90
C CYS A 478 -37.26 -0.08 1.65
N GLU A 479 -37.99 0.80 0.94
CA GLU A 479 -37.46 1.55 -0.19
C GLU A 479 -36.52 2.69 0.23
N THR A 480 -36.76 3.33 1.39
CA THR A 480 -35.82 4.32 1.94
C THR A 480 -34.90 3.65 2.94
N LEU A 481 -33.59 3.84 2.74
CA LEU A 481 -32.51 3.27 3.50
C LEU A 481 -31.76 4.37 4.22
N ALA A 482 -31.44 4.17 5.49
CA ALA A 482 -30.57 5.04 6.28
C ALA A 482 -29.43 4.21 6.88
N LEU A 483 -28.22 4.75 6.86
CA LEU A 483 -27.06 4.12 7.49
C LEU A 483 -26.73 4.85 8.79
N ILE A 484 -26.23 4.15 9.81
CA ILE A 484 -25.64 4.77 11.01
C ILE A 484 -24.41 3.97 11.42
N ASN A 485 -23.30 4.64 11.72
CA ASN A 485 -22.16 3.95 12.31
C ASN A 485 -22.41 3.70 13.80
N SER A 486 -21.93 2.58 14.32
CA SER A 486 -22.18 2.16 15.70
C SER A 486 -21.46 2.99 16.76
N ASP A 487 -20.56 3.88 16.37
CA ASP A 487 -19.89 4.88 17.20
C ASP A 487 -20.55 6.28 17.15
N ASP A 488 -21.46 6.51 16.20
CA ASP A 488 -22.10 7.80 15.95
C ASP A 488 -23.53 7.87 16.52
N ALA A 489 -24.19 9.03 16.39
CA ALA A 489 -25.57 9.21 16.85
C ALA A 489 -26.41 10.13 15.95
N TYR A 490 -27.72 9.92 15.94
CA TYR A 490 -28.68 10.80 15.28
C TYR A 490 -29.25 11.86 16.23
N GLU A 491 -29.67 12.99 15.65
CA GLU A 491 -30.61 13.92 16.28
C GLU A 491 -32.07 13.47 16.09
N ARG A 492 -32.95 13.89 16.99
CA ARG A 492 -34.33 13.39 17.13
C ARG A 492 -35.16 13.37 15.84
N ASP A 493 -35.03 14.39 14.99
CA ASP A 493 -35.88 14.54 13.79
C ASP A 493 -35.18 14.10 12.49
N ARG A 494 -33.99 13.51 12.57
CA ARG A 494 -33.13 13.26 11.41
C ARG A 494 -33.82 12.41 10.33
N LEU A 495 -34.38 11.26 10.71
CA LEU A 495 -34.97 10.33 9.74
C LEU A 495 -36.15 10.95 9.00
N ALA A 496 -37.06 11.63 9.72
CA ALA A 496 -38.21 12.30 9.12
C ALA A 496 -37.78 13.40 8.14
N ARG A 497 -36.81 14.24 8.54
CA ARG A 497 -36.30 15.36 7.74
C ARG A 497 -35.61 14.89 6.47
N LEU A 498 -34.72 13.89 6.56
CA LEU A 498 -34.01 13.37 5.39
C LEU A 498 -34.90 12.54 4.46
N ALA A 499 -35.83 11.73 5.01
CA ALA A 499 -36.80 11.01 4.18
C ALA A 499 -37.71 11.97 3.41
N HIS A 500 -38.12 13.09 4.02
CA HIS A 500 -38.91 14.14 3.36
C HIS A 500 -38.11 14.90 2.29
N ALA A 501 -36.79 15.06 2.48
CA ALA A 501 -35.92 15.73 1.53
C ALA A 501 -35.66 14.90 0.25
N LEU A 502 -35.90 13.59 0.28
CA LEU A 502 -35.84 12.72 -0.90
C LEU A 502 -37.05 12.93 -1.81
N GLY A 503 -36.82 13.03 -3.11
CA GLY A 503 -37.87 13.24 -4.11
C GLY A 503 -37.51 12.68 -5.48
N PRO A 504 -38.35 12.91 -6.50
CA PRO A 504 -38.10 12.42 -7.87
C PRO A 504 -36.77 12.89 -8.47
N SER A 505 -36.29 14.04 -8.05
CA SER A 505 -35.03 14.65 -8.50
C SER A 505 -33.84 14.39 -7.57
N SER A 506 -34.03 13.73 -6.42
CA SER A 506 -32.96 13.49 -5.45
C SER A 506 -33.18 12.20 -4.67
N MET A 507 -32.40 11.18 -5.02
CA MET A 507 -32.48 9.85 -4.41
C MET A 507 -31.45 9.62 -3.31
N LEU A 508 -30.58 10.60 -3.04
CA LEU A 508 -29.61 10.61 -1.95
C LEU A 508 -29.74 11.89 -1.13
N ALA A 509 -29.67 11.77 0.19
CA ALA A 509 -29.71 12.88 1.13
C ALA A 509 -28.70 12.71 2.27
N TRP A 510 -28.19 13.82 2.78
CA TRP A 510 -27.46 13.90 4.05
C TRP A 510 -27.77 15.20 4.79
N SER A 511 -27.41 15.26 6.07
CA SER A 511 -27.58 16.45 6.90
C SER A 511 -26.25 17.13 7.22
N GLY A 512 -26.32 18.34 7.81
CA GLY A 512 -25.20 18.90 8.56
C GLY A 512 -24.73 17.96 9.67
N VAL A 513 -23.53 18.24 10.17
CA VAL A 513 -22.85 17.40 11.17
C VAL A 513 -22.39 18.24 12.36
N SER A 514 -22.57 17.67 13.56
CA SER A 514 -21.90 18.09 14.80
C SER A 514 -20.78 17.11 15.11
N PHE A 515 -19.57 17.62 15.37
CA PHE A 515 -18.42 16.80 15.75
C PHE A 515 -18.35 16.70 17.28
N VAL A 516 -18.30 15.48 17.81
CA VAL A 516 -18.27 15.21 19.26
C VAL A 516 -17.11 14.29 19.63
N ASP A 517 -16.62 14.35 20.88
CA ASP A 517 -15.59 13.46 21.41
C ASP A 517 -16.20 12.15 21.95
N GLU A 518 -15.38 11.30 22.58
CA GLU A 518 -15.83 10.04 23.20
C GLU A 518 -16.91 10.21 24.30
N ASP A 519 -17.03 11.40 24.87
CA ASP A 519 -17.95 11.76 25.95
C ASP A 519 -19.14 12.59 25.48
N ASP A 520 -19.38 12.67 24.15
CA ASP A 520 -20.44 13.49 23.54
C ASP A 520 -20.25 15.01 23.72
N ARG A 521 -19.05 15.48 24.10
CA ARG A 521 -18.75 16.92 24.15
C ARG A 521 -18.33 17.43 22.77
N PRO A 522 -18.57 18.71 22.45
CA PRO A 522 -18.14 19.27 21.17
C PRO A 522 -16.63 19.09 20.92
N ALA A 523 -16.27 18.53 19.77
CA ALA A 523 -14.89 18.22 19.37
C ALA A 523 -14.53 18.94 18.06
N ALA A 524 -14.71 20.26 18.04
CA ALA A 524 -14.39 21.09 16.89
C ALA A 524 -12.87 21.42 16.84
N ASN A 525 -12.32 21.34 15.64
CA ASN A 525 -11.03 21.89 15.24
C ASN A 525 -11.19 22.64 13.90
N PRO A 526 -10.19 23.43 13.46
CA PRO A 526 -10.31 24.24 12.24
C PRO A 526 -10.72 23.44 10.98
N ALA A 527 -10.27 22.18 10.85
CA ALA A 527 -10.64 21.34 9.71
C ALA A 527 -12.11 20.89 9.76
N THR A 528 -12.59 20.46 10.94
CA THR A 528 -14.00 20.07 11.13
C THR A 528 -14.94 21.27 11.02
N GLU A 529 -14.53 22.46 11.46
CA GLU A 529 -15.29 23.70 11.31
C GLU A 529 -15.41 24.11 9.83
N ALA A 530 -14.31 24.03 9.08
CA ALA A 530 -14.30 24.29 7.65
C ALA A 530 -15.19 23.31 6.87
N LEU A 531 -15.18 22.03 7.26
CA LEU A 531 -16.05 21.01 6.67
C LEU A 531 -17.54 21.28 6.98
N ALA A 532 -17.87 21.54 8.25
CA ALA A 532 -19.23 21.87 8.66
C ALA A 532 -19.73 23.15 7.96
N ALA A 533 -18.87 24.15 7.80
CA ALA A 533 -19.18 25.36 7.04
C ALA A 533 -19.45 25.04 5.57
N SER A 534 -18.60 24.24 4.93
CA SER A 534 -18.76 23.84 3.52
C SER A 534 -20.11 23.13 3.28
N ILE A 535 -20.52 22.23 4.19
CA ILE A 535 -21.83 21.55 4.10
C ILE A 535 -22.99 22.55 4.16
N ARG A 536 -22.86 23.61 4.96
CA ARG A 536 -23.88 24.65 5.09
C ARG A 536 -23.90 25.62 3.92
N THR A 537 -22.77 25.90 3.26
CA THR A 537 -22.66 26.99 2.28
C THR A 537 -22.79 26.53 0.84
N VAL A 538 -22.44 25.28 0.52
CA VAL A 538 -22.54 24.73 -0.85
C VAL A 538 -24.01 24.55 -1.22
N ARG A 539 -24.51 25.33 -2.18
CA ARG A 539 -25.94 25.33 -2.53
C ARG A 539 -26.24 24.71 -3.88
N THR A 540 -25.42 25.00 -4.88
CA THR A 540 -25.73 24.57 -6.25
C THR A 540 -25.19 23.16 -6.53
N PRO A 541 -25.77 22.43 -7.52
CA PRO A 541 -25.25 21.13 -7.91
C PRO A 541 -23.79 21.16 -8.37
N ASP A 542 -23.37 22.17 -9.13
CA ASP A 542 -21.99 22.28 -9.64
C ASP A 542 -20.97 22.57 -8.53
N GLU A 543 -21.27 23.51 -7.62
CA GLU A 543 -20.46 23.78 -6.42
C GLU A 543 -20.28 22.52 -5.57
N ARG A 544 -21.33 21.69 -5.52
CA ARG A 544 -21.30 20.44 -4.76
C ARG A 544 -20.40 19.41 -5.37
N ILE A 545 -20.44 19.25 -6.69
CA ILE A 545 -19.49 18.37 -7.38
C ILE A 545 -18.06 18.85 -7.15
N GLU A 546 -17.82 20.15 -7.29
CA GLU A 546 -16.51 20.73 -7.06
C GLU A 546 -16.01 20.47 -5.63
N ALA A 547 -16.85 20.73 -4.62
CA ALA A 547 -16.54 20.46 -3.23
C ALA A 547 -16.35 18.97 -2.94
N LEU A 548 -17.17 18.09 -3.53
CA LEU A 548 -17.04 16.64 -3.44
C LEU A 548 -15.76 16.12 -4.09
N THR A 549 -15.09 16.85 -4.98
CA THR A 549 -13.75 16.45 -5.46
C THR A 549 -12.64 16.83 -4.48
N ARG A 550 -12.91 17.75 -3.54
CA ARG A 550 -11.96 18.18 -2.50
C ARG A 550 -12.05 17.33 -1.25
N THR A 551 -13.26 17.05 -0.79
CA THR A 551 -13.52 16.34 0.46
C THR A 551 -14.87 15.66 0.44
N ASN A 552 -15.04 14.63 1.26
CA ASN A 552 -16.33 13.97 1.43
C ASN A 552 -17.28 14.85 2.26
N LEU A 553 -18.19 15.56 1.59
CA LEU A 553 -19.19 16.41 2.23
C LEU A 553 -20.25 15.64 3.03
N ALA A 554 -20.41 14.34 2.79
CA ALA A 554 -21.29 13.51 3.61
C ALA A 554 -20.64 13.14 4.96
N VAL A 555 -19.33 13.34 5.11
CA VAL A 555 -18.50 12.97 6.28
C VAL A 555 -18.33 11.47 6.49
N SER A 556 -19.42 10.71 6.45
CA SER A 556 -19.39 9.27 6.66
C SER A 556 -20.58 8.56 6.01
N SER A 557 -20.46 7.24 5.79
CA SER A 557 -21.55 6.35 5.40
C SER A 557 -22.76 6.52 6.32
N GLY A 558 -22.57 6.65 7.63
CA GLY A 558 -23.63 6.86 8.60
C GLY A 558 -24.44 8.18 8.45
N ASN A 559 -23.99 9.11 7.59
CA ASN A 559 -24.76 10.29 7.26
C ASN A 559 -25.66 10.11 6.01
N LEU A 560 -25.65 8.95 5.36
CA LEU A 560 -26.38 8.72 4.11
C LEU A 560 -27.81 8.23 4.36
N VAL A 561 -28.77 8.86 3.70
CA VAL A 561 -30.15 8.36 3.54
C VAL A 561 -30.49 8.36 2.05
N PHE A 562 -30.90 7.22 1.50
CA PHE A 562 -31.10 7.08 0.06
C PHE A 562 -32.22 6.09 -0.31
N ARG A 563 -32.64 6.13 -1.57
CA ARG A 563 -33.59 5.17 -2.15
C ARG A 563 -32.87 3.89 -2.54
N ARG A 564 -33.42 2.72 -2.20
CA ARG A 564 -32.89 1.41 -2.56
C ARG A 564 -32.63 1.30 -4.06
N SER A 565 -33.56 1.79 -4.88
CA SER A 565 -33.44 1.81 -6.35
C SER A 565 -32.16 2.50 -6.86
N LEU A 566 -31.49 3.32 -6.05
CA LEU A 566 -30.16 3.85 -6.38
C LEU A 566 -29.10 2.74 -6.53
N LEU A 567 -29.20 1.66 -5.75
CA LEU A 567 -28.27 0.52 -5.80
C LEU A 567 -28.33 -0.19 -7.15
N ASP A 568 -29.51 -0.26 -7.78
CA ASP A 568 -29.67 -0.81 -9.13
C ASP A 568 -28.98 0.05 -10.20
N MET A 569 -28.90 1.36 -9.98
CA MET A 569 -28.28 2.30 -10.91
C MET A 569 -26.76 2.38 -10.80
N ILE A 570 -26.21 2.35 -9.58
CA ILE A 570 -24.78 2.60 -9.35
C ILE A 570 -24.01 1.42 -8.74
N GLY A 571 -24.69 0.32 -8.41
CA GLY A 571 -24.12 -0.79 -7.66
C GLY A 571 -24.03 -0.51 -6.15
N ALA A 572 -23.43 -1.45 -5.42
CA ALA A 572 -23.27 -1.36 -3.97
C ALA A 572 -21.99 -0.59 -3.56
N PHE A 573 -21.72 -0.52 -2.26
CA PHE A 573 -20.48 0.06 -1.75
C PHE A 573 -19.28 -0.75 -2.26
N ALA A 574 -18.28 -0.05 -2.82
CA ALA A 574 -17.07 -0.69 -3.33
C ALA A 574 -16.23 -1.28 -2.19
N ALA A 575 -15.38 -2.26 -2.53
CA ALA A 575 -14.37 -2.82 -1.64
C ALA A 575 -13.23 -1.83 -1.38
N LEU A 576 -13.59 -0.74 -0.69
CA LEU A 576 -12.73 0.33 -0.22
C LEU A 576 -12.84 0.38 1.31
N GLU A 577 -11.72 0.50 1.99
CA GLU A 577 -11.64 0.46 3.44
C GLU A 577 -12.07 1.78 4.07
N VAL A 578 -11.74 2.91 3.43
CA VAL A 578 -11.89 4.25 4.00
C VAL A 578 -12.85 5.11 3.18
N CYS A 579 -12.77 5.05 1.84
CA CYS A 579 -13.51 5.95 0.96
C CYS A 579 -14.73 5.29 0.28
N HIS A 580 -15.24 4.16 0.79
CA HIS A 580 -16.39 3.46 0.19
C HIS A 580 -17.63 4.34 0.11
N ASP A 581 -17.82 5.22 1.08
CA ASP A 581 -18.92 6.19 1.16
C ASP A 581 -18.72 7.38 0.22
N TRP A 582 -17.50 7.93 0.15
CA TRP A 582 -17.18 9.02 -0.76
C TRP A 582 -17.31 8.57 -2.22
N ASP A 583 -16.82 7.37 -2.52
CA ASP A 583 -17.10 6.68 -3.76
C ASP A 583 -18.61 6.63 -3.99
N PHE A 584 -19.37 6.05 -3.06
CA PHE A 584 -20.83 5.92 -3.15
C PHE A 584 -21.51 7.23 -3.59
N VAL A 585 -21.23 8.32 -2.87
CA VAL A 585 -21.76 9.67 -3.12
C VAL A 585 -21.39 10.20 -4.51
N LEU A 586 -20.15 10.03 -4.96
CA LEU A 586 -19.68 10.52 -6.26
C LEU A 586 -20.31 9.79 -7.46
N ALA A 587 -20.63 8.50 -7.37
CA ALA A 587 -21.40 7.88 -8.46
C ALA A 587 -22.89 8.22 -8.38
N ALA A 588 -23.45 8.35 -7.17
CA ALA A 588 -24.83 8.77 -7.01
C ALA A 588 -25.06 10.15 -7.67
N SER A 589 -24.11 11.08 -7.51
CA SER A 589 -24.21 12.42 -8.09
C SER A 589 -24.28 12.44 -9.62
N ALA A 590 -23.81 11.37 -10.28
CA ALA A 590 -23.84 11.25 -11.73
C ALA A 590 -25.22 10.82 -12.27
N VAL A 591 -26.08 10.24 -11.43
CA VAL A 591 -27.39 9.69 -11.85
C VAL A 591 -28.59 10.32 -11.16
N THR A 592 -28.38 11.05 -10.05
CA THR A 592 -29.45 11.70 -9.30
C THR A 592 -28.97 12.99 -8.63
N GLY A 593 -29.91 13.89 -8.31
CA GLY A 593 -29.63 15.00 -7.42
C GLY A 593 -29.39 14.54 -5.99
N ILE A 594 -28.80 15.44 -5.21
CA ILE A 594 -28.50 15.20 -3.80
C ILE A 594 -29.27 16.24 -2.98
N ALA A 595 -30.02 15.81 -1.98
CA ALA A 595 -30.65 16.70 -1.02
C ALA A 595 -29.71 16.94 0.19
N VAL A 596 -29.56 18.20 0.62
CA VAL A 596 -28.76 18.55 1.80
C VAL A 596 -29.64 19.32 2.77
N VAL A 597 -29.81 18.75 3.96
CA VAL A 597 -30.49 19.41 5.07
C VAL A 597 -29.42 20.11 5.92
N PRO A 598 -29.35 21.46 5.93
CA PRO A 598 -28.22 22.18 6.51
C PRO A 598 -28.10 22.05 8.03
N GLU A 599 -29.19 21.71 8.72
CA GLU A 599 -29.21 21.50 10.16
C GLU A 599 -28.30 20.33 10.58
N PRO A 600 -27.55 20.45 11.70
CA PRO A 600 -26.62 19.44 12.14
C PRO A 600 -27.34 18.25 12.81
N LEU A 601 -28.01 17.43 12.01
CA LEU A 601 -28.83 16.32 12.48
C LEU A 601 -28.05 15.00 12.67
N TYR A 602 -26.75 15.00 12.37
CA TYR A 602 -25.85 13.85 12.56
C TYR A 602 -24.72 14.21 13.53
N ARG A 603 -24.49 13.41 14.56
CA ARG A 603 -23.37 13.55 15.49
C ARG A 603 -22.28 12.56 15.13
N TYR A 604 -21.17 13.08 14.60
CA TYR A 604 -19.99 12.30 14.23
C TYR A 604 -18.97 12.31 15.38
N ARG A 605 -18.59 11.12 15.85
CA ARG A 605 -17.71 10.95 17.01
C ARG A 605 -16.24 10.83 16.59
N ILE A 606 -15.38 11.62 17.25
CA ILE A 606 -13.93 11.59 17.09
C ILE A 606 -13.29 10.90 18.29
N HIS A 607 -12.54 9.83 18.06
CA HIS A 607 -11.77 9.07 19.03
C HIS A 607 -10.57 8.37 18.37
N GLY A 608 -9.60 7.90 19.17
CA GLY A 608 -8.34 7.33 18.68
C GLY A 608 -8.46 6.04 17.84
N ALA A 609 -9.66 5.47 17.71
CA ALA A 609 -9.93 4.27 16.93
C ALA A 609 -10.79 4.52 15.68
N ASN A 610 -11.08 5.79 15.31
CA ASN A 610 -11.77 6.05 14.05
C ASN A 610 -10.95 5.51 12.88
N THR A 611 -11.60 4.79 11.96
CA THR A 611 -10.97 4.16 10.79
C THR A 611 -10.12 5.12 9.97
N PHE A 612 -10.56 6.38 9.80
CA PHE A 612 -9.81 7.40 9.06
C PHE A 612 -8.52 7.84 9.77
N VAL A 613 -8.55 7.92 11.10
CA VAL A 613 -7.38 8.30 11.92
C VAL A 613 -6.38 7.14 11.97
N SER A 614 -6.86 5.91 12.11
CA SER A 614 -6.02 4.71 12.12
C SER A 614 -5.50 4.27 10.74
N ARG A 615 -6.13 4.72 9.64
CA ARG A 615 -5.80 4.30 8.25
C ARG A 615 -5.67 5.47 7.26
N HIS A 616 -5.18 6.62 7.73
CA HIS A 616 -5.06 7.87 6.96
C HIS A 616 -4.39 7.70 5.57
N LEU A 617 -3.42 6.78 5.46
CA LEU A 617 -2.67 6.49 4.25
C LEU A 617 -3.45 5.65 3.22
N ALA A 618 -4.23 4.65 3.67
CA ALA A 618 -5.14 3.90 2.80
C ALA A 618 -6.22 4.83 2.22
N GLY A 619 -6.77 5.71 3.07
CA GLY A 619 -7.71 6.75 2.64
C GLY A 619 -7.16 7.60 1.51
N GLN A 620 -5.91 8.03 1.59
CA GLN A 620 -5.27 8.88 0.59
C GLN A 620 -5.06 8.25 -0.79
N VAL A 621 -4.81 6.94 -0.87
CA VAL A 621 -4.73 6.24 -2.17
C VAL A 621 -6.12 5.96 -2.73
N GLU A 622 -7.06 5.61 -1.85
CA GLU A 622 -8.46 5.44 -2.24
C GLU A 622 -9.06 6.75 -2.76
N VAL A 623 -8.73 7.91 -2.19
CA VAL A 623 -9.16 9.23 -2.70
C VAL A 623 -8.88 9.35 -4.18
N GLU A 624 -7.64 9.12 -4.61
CA GLU A 624 -7.27 9.29 -6.01
C GLU A 624 -8.03 8.30 -6.90
N ARG A 625 -8.18 7.05 -6.45
CA ARG A 625 -8.90 6.03 -7.19
C ARG A 625 -10.39 6.35 -7.34
N VAL A 626 -11.01 6.82 -6.28
CA VAL A 626 -12.38 7.31 -6.26
C VAL A 626 -12.54 8.49 -7.23
N LEU A 627 -11.62 9.46 -7.18
CA LEU A 627 -11.63 10.60 -8.09
C LEU A 627 -11.39 10.18 -9.54
N ARG A 628 -10.46 9.26 -9.85
CA ARG A 628 -10.27 8.74 -11.22
C ARG A 628 -11.52 8.09 -11.77
N ARG A 629 -12.17 7.24 -10.97
CA ARG A 629 -13.41 6.55 -11.36
C ARG A 629 -14.52 7.56 -11.65
N PHE A 630 -14.66 8.56 -10.78
CA PHE A 630 -15.61 9.64 -10.97
C PHE A 630 -15.30 10.47 -12.22
N LEU A 631 -14.04 10.89 -12.36
CA LEU A 631 -13.60 11.77 -13.44
C LEU A 631 -13.65 11.10 -14.81
N ALA A 632 -13.50 9.77 -14.90
CA ALA A 632 -13.64 9.02 -16.16
C ALA A 632 -15.00 9.24 -16.85
N ARG A 633 -16.04 9.65 -16.11
CA ARG A 633 -17.39 9.92 -16.64
C ARG A 633 -17.78 11.40 -16.55
N ILE A 634 -16.82 12.29 -16.28
CA ILE A 634 -17.10 13.71 -15.99
C ILE A 634 -17.68 14.47 -17.19
N GLY A 635 -17.39 14.01 -18.41
CA GLY A 635 -17.88 14.62 -19.65
C GLY A 635 -19.41 14.59 -19.77
N GLU A 636 -20.05 13.58 -19.19
CA GLU A 636 -21.50 13.35 -19.25
C GLU A 636 -22.21 13.75 -17.95
N HIS A 637 -21.50 14.33 -16.98
CA HIS A 637 -22.06 14.59 -15.65
C HIS A 637 -23.16 15.66 -15.70
N PRO A 638 -24.40 15.37 -15.27
CA PRO A 638 -25.57 16.23 -15.50
C PRO A 638 -25.50 17.58 -14.78
N ALA A 639 -24.76 17.65 -13.67
CA ALA A 639 -24.58 18.88 -12.90
C ALA A 639 -23.50 19.84 -13.44
N LEU A 640 -22.70 19.44 -14.44
CA LEU A 640 -21.57 20.25 -14.92
C LEU A 640 -21.77 20.67 -16.37
N ASP A 641 -21.84 21.98 -16.60
CA ASP A 641 -21.69 22.56 -17.93
C ASP A 641 -20.19 22.69 -18.30
N GLU A 642 -19.90 23.23 -19.49
CA GLU A 642 -18.51 23.38 -19.94
C GLU A 642 -17.68 24.30 -19.02
N ARG A 643 -18.31 25.36 -18.49
CA ARG A 643 -17.65 26.26 -17.54
C ARG A 643 -17.35 25.56 -16.21
N GLY A 644 -18.28 24.74 -15.72
CA GLY A 644 -18.11 23.93 -14.51
C GLY A 644 -16.99 22.92 -14.64
N ARG A 645 -16.89 22.25 -15.80
CA ARG A 645 -15.77 21.35 -16.10
C ARG A 645 -14.42 22.07 -16.12
N GLN A 646 -14.35 23.25 -16.73
CA GLN A 646 -13.11 24.05 -16.74
C GLN A 646 -12.69 24.50 -15.33
N ARG A 647 -13.63 24.97 -14.50
CA ARG A 647 -13.37 25.29 -13.09
C ARG A 647 -12.85 24.09 -12.33
N LEU A 648 -13.51 22.94 -12.47
CA LEU A 648 -13.11 21.70 -11.82
C LEU A 648 -11.70 21.25 -12.24
N ARG A 649 -11.38 21.34 -13.54
CA ARG A 649 -10.05 21.03 -14.07
C ARG A 649 -8.97 21.94 -13.48
N GLY A 650 -9.25 23.24 -13.35
CA GLY A 650 -8.37 24.20 -12.67
C GLY A 650 -8.14 23.84 -11.19
N ALA A 651 -9.22 23.57 -10.46
CA ALA A 651 -9.15 23.18 -9.04
C ALA A 651 -8.37 21.86 -8.81
N LEU A 652 -8.44 20.92 -9.76
CA LEU A 652 -7.61 19.71 -9.73
C LEU A 652 -6.14 20.03 -10.03
N ALA A 653 -5.86 20.94 -10.97
CA ALA A 653 -4.50 21.36 -11.29
C ALA A 653 -3.78 22.03 -10.11
N ASP A 654 -4.47 22.93 -9.40
CA ASP A 654 -3.95 23.62 -8.20
C ASP A 654 -3.56 22.64 -7.08
N ARG A 655 -4.14 21.44 -7.09
CA ARG A 655 -3.87 20.36 -6.12
C ARG A 655 -2.88 19.32 -6.64
N GLY A 656 -2.28 19.53 -7.81
CA GLY A 656 -1.40 18.54 -8.44
C GLY A 656 -2.12 17.27 -8.90
N LEU A 657 -3.43 17.36 -9.17
CA LEU A 657 -4.30 16.27 -9.62
C LEU A 657 -4.78 16.43 -11.07
N ALA A 658 -4.15 17.31 -11.86
CA ALA A 658 -4.50 17.53 -13.27
C ALA A 658 -4.45 16.24 -14.11
N HIS A 659 -3.56 15.31 -13.75
CA HIS A 659 -3.37 14.01 -14.41
C HIS A 659 -4.53 13.02 -14.19
N LEU A 660 -5.52 13.37 -13.36
CA LEU A 660 -6.75 12.58 -13.20
C LEU A 660 -7.82 12.97 -14.23
N TRP A 661 -7.66 14.10 -14.90
CA TRP A 661 -8.61 14.56 -15.92
C TRP A 661 -8.53 13.65 -17.17
N PRO A 662 -9.66 13.18 -17.72
CA PRO A 662 -9.66 12.40 -18.95
C PRO A 662 -8.99 13.16 -20.11
N ALA A 663 -8.28 12.44 -20.96
CA ALA A 663 -7.59 12.99 -22.13
C ALA A 663 -8.58 13.56 -23.17
#